data_AF-A0A966A3C9-F1
#
_entry.id   AF-A0A966A3C9-F1
#
_cell.length_a   1.000
_cell.length_b   1.000
_cell.length_c   1.000
_cell.angle_alpha   90.00
_cell.angle_beta   90.00
_cell.angle_gamma   90.00
#
_symmetry.space_group_name_H-M   'P 1'
#
loop_
_entity.id
_entity.type
_entity.pdbx_description
1 polymer ?
#
loop_
_entity_poly.entity_id
_entity_poly.type
_entity_poly.pdbx_seq_one_letter_code
_entity_poly.pdbx_strand_id
1 'polypeptide(L)'
;MKNKKSSKTPIRRALMEELEPRLLFSADLPGVLAQSGLFGSEADSTPPAIVALMDAPAVGATIGGQEQKPAEEGFVLSQPPTGATPQKELVFVDAGAPNYQQLINDLLKAQAEGRPIEVVVLESGRDGVEQITEAIEERRDVGAVHIVSHGSDGSLTLGNSKLNAYNIERYRDAIKNWQASLTEGADLLIYGCDFAGSAQGREMVEVLSTLTGADVAASTDKTGIADRGGDWELEYTAGDIETQIAFSTELQESWDGSLANYVVTSNADSGADTLREAIGLANATAGVDDTITFNIAGGGPHTIQLASALDITDTVYIDAITQSGSSAGTLSTGTQHNLNIELTDASSTPVAFHFQAGSEGSTVRGFVVNGFTDGILVETDNITIEANYIGTDVSGLTATNPNSGDGIGLLNADRNIIRNNVISAGTIGIQLVNSDANLIAGNLIGTDAAGMAKLGHGAQGVRLNAGSSHNIIGGTTAAERNIISGNVDEGIMMQDAGTDFNVIIGNYIGVDITGSGTRASIGNVDDGVQIEKGASYNRIGGTTAAERNVISNNDDGVVFADPGTQYNLVQGNYIGTDATGTLDRGNARRGIDIYDGASNITIGGTAAGAGNIIAHNVNDGIGISPDNNSTGDSTGIAILGNSIYDNAVGIDLDKDDVSPNDGAGDADFSANALQNFPVLTLAATNGTQIAIEGSLTSALNSTYRIEFFSSTVGDGSGYGEGEVYL
;
A
#
# COMPACT_ATOMS: atom_id res chain seq x y z
N MET A 1 51.37 2.97 -56.73
CA MET A 1 50.05 2.31 -56.73
C MET A 1 49.69 1.95 -55.29
N LYS A 2 48.57 2.42 -54.75
CA LYS A 2 47.93 1.92 -53.52
C LYS A 2 46.42 2.12 -53.68
N ASN A 3 45.62 1.07 -53.55
CA ASN A 3 44.18 1.14 -53.75
C ASN A 3 43.49 1.72 -52.50
N LYS A 4 42.63 2.73 -52.67
CA LYS A 4 41.58 3.00 -51.68
C LYS A 4 40.55 1.88 -51.77
N LYS A 5 40.54 0.94 -50.83
CA LYS A 5 39.33 0.16 -50.58
C LYS A 5 38.32 1.10 -49.93
N SER A 6 37.15 1.27 -50.55
CA SER A 6 36.01 1.88 -49.87
C SER A 6 35.59 0.94 -48.74
N SER A 7 35.64 1.42 -47.50
CA SER A 7 34.90 0.74 -46.44
C SER A 7 33.41 1.00 -46.70
N LYS A 8 32.68 -0.03 -47.14
CA LYS A 8 31.22 0.01 -47.05
C LYS A 8 30.88 -0.35 -45.61
N THR A 9 30.29 0.59 -44.87
CA THR A 9 29.57 0.27 -43.64
C THR A 9 28.59 -0.87 -43.93
N PRO A 10 28.47 -1.90 -43.07
CA PRO A 10 27.41 -2.89 -43.22
C PRO A 10 26.06 -2.17 -43.21
N ILE A 11 25.27 -2.34 -44.28
CA ILE A 11 23.86 -1.97 -44.22
C ILE A 11 23.24 -3.00 -43.27
N ARG A 12 22.85 -2.56 -42.07
CA ARG A 12 21.91 -3.32 -41.26
C ARG A 12 20.64 -3.43 -42.10
N ARG A 13 20.33 -4.64 -42.59
CA ARG A 13 18.97 -4.95 -43.03
C ARG A 13 18.15 -5.03 -41.76
N ALA A 14 17.02 -4.32 -41.70
CA ALA A 14 15.89 -4.88 -40.99
C ALA A 14 15.49 -6.15 -41.75
N LEU A 15 15.38 -7.26 -41.04
CA LEU A 15 14.50 -8.34 -41.46
C LEU A 15 13.12 -7.98 -40.91
N MET A 16 12.12 -8.15 -41.75
CA MET A 16 10.70 -8.11 -41.39
C MET A 16 10.08 -9.23 -42.20
N GLU A 17 9.30 -10.05 -41.54
CA GLU A 17 8.83 -11.35 -42.04
C GLU A 17 7.32 -11.42 -41.88
N GLU A 18 6.71 -12.53 -42.27
CA GLU A 18 5.28 -12.73 -42.06
C GLU A 18 5.06 -12.93 -40.53
N LEU A 19 4.18 -12.10 -39.96
CA LEU A 19 3.84 -12.11 -38.54
C LEU A 19 2.74 -13.14 -38.31
N GLU A 20 2.87 -13.90 -37.22
CA GLU A 20 1.77 -14.72 -36.71
C GLU A 20 0.92 -13.97 -35.67
N PRO A 21 -0.24 -14.53 -35.27
CA PRO A 21 -1.51 -14.09 -35.80
C PRO A 21 -1.99 -12.78 -35.15
N ARG A 22 -2.23 -11.73 -35.96
CA ARG A 22 -2.60 -10.38 -35.44
C ARG A 22 -3.64 -9.61 -36.26
N LEU A 23 -4.84 -9.43 -35.68
CA LEU A 23 -5.89 -8.52 -36.16
C LEU A 23 -5.97 -7.28 -35.23
N LEU A 24 -5.07 -6.30 -35.43
CA LEU A 24 -4.65 -5.18 -34.54
C LEU A 24 -3.71 -4.16 -35.35
N PHE A 25 -3.45 -2.80 -35.20
CA PHE A 25 -2.79 -1.75 -36.14
C PHE A 25 -3.68 -0.69 -36.86
N SER A 26 -3.94 0.51 -36.30
CA SER A 26 -4.82 1.55 -36.90
C SER A 26 -4.08 2.85 -37.19
N ALA A 27 -4.51 3.56 -38.23
CA ALA A 27 -4.34 5.01 -38.37
C ALA A 27 -5.71 5.68 -38.22
N ASP A 28 -5.98 6.23 -37.04
CA ASP A 28 -7.32 6.70 -36.62
C ASP A 28 -7.77 7.99 -37.35
N LEU A 29 -9.09 8.20 -37.46
CA LEU A 29 -9.80 9.49 -37.67
C LEU A 29 -11.34 9.26 -37.47
N PRO A 30 -12.20 10.28 -37.23
CA PRO A 30 -12.83 10.35 -35.91
C PRO A 30 -14.37 10.55 -35.86
N GLY A 31 -14.94 10.30 -34.68
CA GLY A 31 -16.34 10.55 -34.29
C GLY A 31 -16.81 9.46 -33.33
N VAL A 32 -17.53 9.72 -32.23
CA VAL A 32 -18.57 10.75 -32.04
C VAL A 32 -18.45 11.48 -30.69
N LEU A 33 -18.57 12.82 -30.74
CA LEU A 33 -18.93 13.77 -29.68
C LEU A 33 -18.38 13.59 -28.25
N ALA A 34 -17.48 14.49 -27.87
CA ALA A 34 -17.30 14.87 -26.47
C ALA A 34 -18.53 15.62 -25.91
N GLN A 35 -18.79 15.43 -24.61
CA GLN A 35 -19.12 16.55 -23.73
C GLN A 35 -17.96 16.70 -22.75
N SER A 36 -17.28 17.85 -22.79
CA SER A 36 -16.10 18.14 -21.97
C SER A 36 -16.21 19.49 -21.29
N GLY A 37 -15.55 19.62 -20.14
CA GLY A 37 -15.64 20.74 -19.22
C GLY A 37 -15.83 20.20 -17.80
N LEU A 38 -14.88 20.32 -16.88
CA LEU A 38 -13.58 21.03 -16.91
C LEU A 38 -12.44 20.01 -17.22
N PHE A 39 -11.15 20.35 -17.39
CA PHE A 39 -10.36 21.54 -17.04
C PHE A 39 -9.49 22.04 -18.21
N GLY A 40 -8.86 23.21 -18.03
CA GLY A 40 -8.02 23.84 -19.04
C GLY A 40 -6.61 23.24 -19.13
N SER A 41 -6.06 23.22 -20.34
CA SER A 41 -4.65 22.98 -20.60
C SER A 41 -3.81 24.21 -20.28
N GLU A 42 -2.63 24.01 -19.71
CA GLU A 42 -1.39 24.57 -20.28
C GLU A 42 -0.31 23.49 -20.28
N ALA A 43 0.60 23.58 -21.24
CA ALA A 43 1.79 22.75 -21.32
C ALA A 43 2.99 23.68 -21.48
N ASP A 44 3.98 23.54 -20.62
CA ASP A 44 5.34 24.06 -20.85
C ASP A 44 6.36 22.96 -20.59
N SER A 45 7.50 23.05 -21.27
CA SER A 45 8.47 21.97 -21.39
C SER A 45 9.90 22.50 -21.41
N THR A 46 10.58 22.47 -20.25
CA THR A 46 12.04 22.34 -20.19
C THR A 46 12.53 22.02 -18.77
N PRO A 47 13.40 21.02 -18.57
CA PRO A 47 14.04 20.76 -17.28
C PRO A 47 15.39 21.50 -17.15
N PRO A 48 15.68 22.16 -16.02
CA PRO A 48 17.02 22.66 -15.71
C PRO A 48 17.78 21.68 -14.79
N ALA A 49 18.74 20.93 -15.35
CA ALA A 49 19.75 20.25 -14.55
C ALA A 49 20.89 21.23 -14.20
N ILE A 50 21.16 21.44 -12.90
CA ILE A 50 22.38 22.14 -12.42
C ILE A 50 23.09 21.25 -11.40
N VAL A 51 24.42 21.30 -11.43
CA VAL A 51 25.33 20.33 -10.82
C VAL A 51 25.99 20.87 -9.56
N ALA A 52 26.02 20.03 -8.52
CA ALA A 52 26.91 20.01 -7.35
C ALA A 52 26.94 21.23 -6.41
N LEU A 53 26.96 20.93 -5.09
CA LEU A 53 27.80 21.62 -4.12
C LEU A 53 28.07 20.77 -2.86
N MET A 54 28.76 19.63 -3.05
CA MET A 54 29.60 19.06 -1.97
C MET A 54 30.95 19.79 -2.00
N ASP A 55 31.12 20.82 -1.16
CA ASP A 55 32.37 21.21 -0.48
C ASP A 55 32.26 22.61 0.14
N ALA A 56 32.19 22.70 1.47
CA ALA A 56 32.54 23.88 2.26
C ALA A 56 32.97 23.42 3.68
N PRO A 57 33.86 24.15 4.39
CA PRO A 57 35.06 23.48 4.87
C PRO A 57 35.11 23.21 6.38
N ALA A 58 35.94 22.23 6.76
CA ALA A 58 36.36 22.03 8.14
C ALA A 58 37.15 23.23 8.67
N VAL A 59 36.54 24.03 9.55
CA VAL A 59 37.21 25.09 10.32
C VAL A 59 37.27 24.68 11.79
N GLY A 60 38.45 24.20 12.22
CA GLY A 60 38.66 23.81 13.61
C GLY A 60 38.76 25.03 14.53
N ALA A 61 37.75 25.23 15.38
CA ALA A 61 37.80 26.17 16.50
C ALA A 61 37.91 25.39 17.82
N THR A 62 39.13 25.26 18.35
CA THR A 62 39.35 24.62 19.65
C THR A 62 38.86 25.51 20.79
N ILE A 63 37.76 25.15 21.44
CA ILE A 63 37.38 25.67 22.75
C ILE A 63 37.29 24.48 23.71
N GLY A 64 38.19 24.45 24.69
CA GLY A 64 38.09 23.52 25.81
C GLY A 64 37.19 24.12 26.89
N GLY A 65 36.00 23.53 27.07
CA GLY A 65 35.12 23.73 28.22
C GLY A 65 34.77 22.37 28.80
N GLN A 66 34.62 22.26 30.12
CA GLN A 66 34.27 20.98 30.74
C GLN A 66 32.78 20.72 30.65
N GLU A 67 32.40 19.44 30.54
CA GLU A 67 31.04 19.00 30.84
C GLU A 67 30.71 19.40 32.29
N GLN A 68 29.76 20.31 32.45
CA GLN A 68 29.03 20.48 33.69
C GLN A 68 27.57 20.21 33.37
N LYS A 69 26.99 19.17 33.98
CA LYS A 69 25.54 19.07 34.11
C LYS A 69 25.01 20.36 34.78
N PRO A 70 23.99 21.02 34.24
CA PRO A 70 23.09 21.83 35.05
C PRO A 70 22.51 20.97 36.19
N ALA A 71 22.21 21.59 37.33
CA ALA A 71 21.57 20.89 38.43
C ALA A 71 20.06 20.80 38.22
N GLU A 72 19.44 19.81 38.87
CA GLU A 72 17.99 19.76 39.09
C GLU A 72 17.58 20.93 40.02
N GLU A 73 17.08 22.02 39.45
CA GLU A 73 16.33 23.05 40.18
C GLU A 73 14.94 23.16 39.55
N GLY A 74 13.91 22.72 40.30
CA GLY A 74 12.53 22.65 39.80
C GLY A 74 11.98 24.03 39.43
N PHE A 75 11.43 24.15 38.21
CA PHE A 75 11.12 25.43 37.60
C PHE A 75 9.62 25.72 37.65
N VAL A 76 9.19 26.50 38.66
CA VAL A 76 7.79 26.90 38.79
C VAL A 76 7.48 28.03 37.82
N LEU A 77 6.54 27.80 36.88
CA LEU A 77 6.03 28.81 35.95
C LEU A 77 5.55 30.07 36.71
N SER A 78 6.30 31.17 36.55
CA SER A 78 6.04 32.41 37.30
C SER A 78 4.89 33.22 36.69
N GLN A 79 4.00 33.75 37.52
CA GLN A 79 2.89 34.60 37.06
C GLN A 79 3.38 35.79 36.22
N PRO A 80 2.67 36.14 35.12
CA PRO A 80 3.12 37.15 34.17
C PRO A 80 3.16 38.57 34.78
N PRO A 81 3.98 39.47 34.21
CA PRO A 81 4.10 40.84 34.71
C PRO A 81 2.77 41.59 34.60
N THR A 82 2.37 42.26 35.70
CA THR A 82 1.10 42.99 35.79
C THR A 82 1.03 44.16 34.80
N GLY A 83 0.50 43.93 33.60
CA GLY A 83 0.37 44.96 32.57
C GLY A 83 -0.06 44.49 31.18
N ALA A 84 0.01 43.18 30.87
CA ALA A 84 -0.49 42.64 29.61
C ALA A 84 -2.00 42.83 29.43
N THR A 85 -2.44 43.13 28.21
CA THR A 85 -3.86 43.05 27.82
C THR A 85 -4.24 41.58 27.68
N PRO A 86 -5.44 41.12 28.11
CA PRO A 86 -5.87 39.76 27.85
C PRO A 86 -5.89 39.47 26.33
N GLN A 87 -4.94 38.66 25.87
CA GLN A 87 -4.83 38.12 24.51
C GLN A 87 -6.01 37.17 24.23
N LYS A 88 -6.47 37.03 22.98
CA LYS A 88 -7.48 36.00 22.69
C LYS A 88 -6.84 34.61 22.66
N GLU A 89 -7.47 33.65 23.33
CA GLU A 89 -7.00 32.26 23.41
C GLU A 89 -7.96 31.34 22.64
N LEU A 90 -7.44 30.42 21.84
CA LEU A 90 -8.21 29.33 21.22
C LEU A 90 -7.84 28.00 21.85
N VAL A 91 -8.84 27.22 22.26
CA VAL A 91 -8.63 25.90 22.86
C VAL A 91 -9.31 24.83 22.02
N PHE A 92 -8.51 24.09 21.28
CA PHE A 92 -8.91 22.92 20.52
C PHE A 92 -8.85 21.69 21.43
N VAL A 93 -10.02 21.09 21.67
CA VAL A 93 -10.16 19.85 22.43
C VAL A 93 -10.61 18.77 21.47
N ASP A 94 -9.84 17.71 21.35
CA ASP A 94 -10.23 16.58 20.51
C ASP A 94 -11.38 15.78 21.15
N ALA A 95 -12.36 15.35 20.34
CA ALA A 95 -13.46 14.52 20.83
C ALA A 95 -13.03 13.06 21.13
N GLY A 96 -11.86 12.62 20.65
CA GLY A 96 -11.21 11.38 21.11
C GLY A 96 -10.58 11.50 22.51
N ALA A 97 -10.35 12.72 23.01
CA ALA A 97 -9.69 12.90 24.30
C ALA A 97 -10.54 12.39 25.48
N PRO A 98 -9.97 11.71 26.49
CA PRO A 98 -10.76 11.01 27.51
C PRO A 98 -11.54 11.98 28.40
N ASN A 99 -12.84 11.75 28.58
CA ASN A 99 -13.72 12.65 29.35
C ASN A 99 -13.59 14.13 28.90
N TYR A 100 -13.43 14.40 27.59
CA TYR A 100 -13.22 15.75 27.06
C TYR A 100 -14.31 16.76 27.46
N GLN A 101 -15.51 16.31 27.82
CA GLN A 101 -16.57 17.18 28.33
C GLN A 101 -16.21 17.77 29.71
N GLN A 102 -15.41 17.09 30.53
CA GLN A 102 -14.89 17.67 31.78
C GLN A 102 -13.89 18.80 31.48
N LEU A 103 -13.03 18.62 30.47
CA LEU A 103 -12.13 19.65 29.95
C LEU A 103 -12.91 20.88 29.46
N ILE A 104 -13.91 20.67 28.57
CA ILE A 104 -14.79 21.73 28.08
C ILE A 104 -15.52 22.46 29.22
N ASN A 105 -16.04 21.74 30.22
CA ASN A 105 -16.77 22.35 31.33
C ASN A 105 -15.88 23.30 32.16
N ASP A 106 -14.60 22.98 32.35
CA ASP A 106 -13.65 23.88 33.03
C ASP A 106 -13.29 25.10 32.18
N LEU A 107 -13.06 24.91 30.88
CA LEU A 107 -12.79 26.01 29.94
C LEU A 107 -13.98 26.98 29.84
N LEU A 108 -15.21 26.46 29.84
CA LEU A 108 -16.44 27.27 29.89
C LEU A 108 -16.63 27.99 31.23
N LYS A 109 -16.19 27.40 32.36
CA LYS A 109 -16.11 28.08 33.66
C LYS A 109 -15.10 29.23 33.59
N ALA A 110 -13.88 28.99 33.10
CA ALA A 110 -12.86 30.02 32.95
C ALA A 110 -13.32 31.17 32.03
N GLN A 111 -14.00 30.86 30.92
CA GLN A 111 -14.64 31.84 30.04
C GLN A 111 -15.70 32.68 30.78
N ALA A 112 -16.57 32.05 31.58
CA ALA A 112 -17.58 32.73 32.38
C ALA A 112 -16.99 33.58 33.53
N GLU A 113 -15.82 33.21 34.04
CA GLU A 113 -15.05 33.96 35.04
C GLU A 113 -14.21 35.10 34.42
N GLY A 114 -14.12 35.16 33.08
CA GLY A 114 -13.59 36.30 32.31
C GLY A 114 -12.28 36.06 31.57
N ARG A 115 -11.77 34.82 31.52
CA ARG A 115 -10.62 34.46 30.66
C ARG A 115 -11.07 34.47 29.19
N PRO A 116 -10.32 35.11 28.26
CA PRO A 116 -10.72 35.30 26.86
C PRO A 116 -10.56 34.04 25.97
N ILE A 117 -10.92 32.88 26.49
CA ILE A 117 -10.95 31.59 25.79
C ILE A 117 -12.13 31.52 24.82
N GLU A 118 -11.88 30.96 23.63
CA GLU A 118 -12.88 30.35 22.76
C GLU A 118 -12.56 28.86 22.59
N VAL A 119 -13.52 27.98 22.89
CA VAL A 119 -13.35 26.52 22.82
C VAL A 119 -13.87 26.00 21.49
N VAL A 120 -13.10 25.16 20.82
CA VAL A 120 -13.47 24.43 19.60
C VAL A 120 -13.28 22.94 19.88
N VAL A 121 -14.28 22.12 19.51
CA VAL A 121 -14.18 20.66 19.61
C VAL A 121 -13.84 20.12 18.23
N LEU A 122 -12.82 19.26 18.13
CA LEU A 122 -12.49 18.58 16.88
C LEU A 122 -13.37 17.33 16.74
N GLU A 123 -14.07 17.19 15.62
CA GLU A 123 -14.91 16.03 15.33
C GLU A 123 -14.02 14.84 14.91
N SER A 124 -14.12 13.71 15.63
CA SER A 124 -13.34 12.49 15.37
C SER A 124 -13.51 11.91 13.96
N GLY A 125 -14.59 12.28 13.25
CA GLY A 125 -14.85 11.86 11.87
C GLY A 125 -14.25 12.74 10.77
N ARG A 126 -13.51 13.81 11.12
CA ARG A 126 -12.93 14.79 10.18
C ARG A 126 -11.42 14.94 10.41
N ASP A 127 -10.69 15.43 9.40
CA ASP A 127 -9.26 15.73 9.54
C ASP A 127 -9.09 16.90 10.53
N GLY A 128 -8.41 16.66 11.65
CA GLY A 128 -8.28 17.64 12.73
C GLY A 128 -7.38 18.82 12.39
N VAL A 129 -6.39 18.65 11.50
CA VAL A 129 -5.53 19.76 11.08
C VAL A 129 -6.31 20.69 10.14
N GLU A 130 -7.15 20.13 9.26
CA GLU A 130 -8.09 20.90 8.44
C GLU A 130 -9.11 21.65 9.31
N GLN A 131 -9.68 21.01 10.35
CA GLN A 131 -10.58 21.67 11.32
C GLN A 131 -9.94 22.81 12.12
N ILE A 132 -8.71 22.63 12.61
CA ILE A 132 -7.96 23.71 13.28
C ILE A 132 -7.72 24.87 12.30
N THR A 133 -7.39 24.57 11.04
CA THR A 133 -7.16 25.58 10.00
C THR A 133 -8.44 26.37 9.70
N GLU A 134 -9.58 25.71 9.48
CA GLU A 134 -10.89 26.35 9.31
C GLU A 134 -11.19 27.33 10.46
N ALA A 135 -10.98 26.90 11.70
CA ALA A 135 -11.24 27.73 12.87
C ALA A 135 -10.27 28.90 13.02
N ILE A 136 -8.96 28.70 12.79
CA ILE A 136 -7.97 29.79 12.91
C ILE A 136 -8.12 30.82 11.80
N GLU A 137 -8.44 30.43 10.56
CA GLU A 137 -8.59 31.36 9.43
C GLU A 137 -9.80 32.31 9.57
N GLU A 138 -10.85 31.95 10.32
CA GLU A 138 -11.97 32.83 10.67
C GLU A 138 -11.61 33.94 11.68
N ARG A 139 -10.48 33.81 12.40
CA ARG A 139 -10.19 34.55 13.63
C ARG A 139 -8.93 35.42 13.46
N ARG A 140 -8.78 36.49 14.25
CA ARG A 140 -7.60 37.38 14.24
C ARG A 140 -7.26 37.78 15.67
N ASP A 141 -6.06 38.34 15.85
CA ASP A 141 -5.54 38.80 17.14
C ASP A 141 -5.53 37.70 18.21
N VAL A 142 -5.18 36.47 17.80
CA VAL A 142 -5.02 35.29 18.66
C VAL A 142 -3.62 35.28 19.27
N GLY A 143 -3.51 35.36 20.60
CA GLY A 143 -2.22 35.31 21.29
C GLY A 143 -1.89 33.95 21.92
N ALA A 144 -2.84 33.00 21.93
CA ALA A 144 -2.56 31.63 22.30
C ALA A 144 -3.42 30.63 21.52
N VAL A 145 -2.81 29.51 21.15
CA VAL A 145 -3.50 28.30 20.67
C VAL A 145 -3.15 27.16 21.60
N HIS A 146 -4.16 26.44 22.07
CA HIS A 146 -4.03 25.25 22.89
C HIS A 146 -4.58 24.06 22.11
N ILE A 147 -3.82 22.97 21.98
CA ILE A 147 -4.25 21.74 21.28
C ILE A 147 -4.18 20.58 22.26
N VAL A 148 -5.32 19.95 22.52
CA VAL A 148 -5.50 18.94 23.57
C VAL A 148 -5.99 17.63 22.95
N SER A 149 -5.13 16.61 22.92
CA SER A 149 -5.43 15.32 22.28
C SER A 149 -4.50 14.18 22.75
N HIS A 150 -4.70 12.98 22.19
CA HIS A 150 -3.74 11.88 22.31
C HIS A 150 -2.42 12.24 21.60
N GLY A 151 -1.31 12.01 22.29
CA GLY A 151 0.05 12.21 21.78
C GLY A 151 0.91 10.96 21.92
N SER A 152 1.98 10.94 21.14
CA SER A 152 3.19 10.12 21.30
C SER A 152 4.38 10.89 20.72
N ASP A 153 5.61 10.43 20.91
CA ASP A 153 6.83 11.11 20.46
C ASP A 153 6.76 11.57 18.99
N GLY A 154 6.77 12.90 18.78
CA GLY A 154 6.67 13.54 17.47
C GLY A 154 5.35 13.36 16.72
N SER A 155 4.27 12.87 17.36
CA SER A 155 2.97 12.63 16.73
C SER A 155 1.77 12.95 17.62
N LEU A 156 0.84 13.79 17.12
CA LEU A 156 -0.49 13.98 17.68
C LEU A 156 -1.55 13.21 16.86
N THR A 157 -2.59 12.69 17.51
CA THR A 157 -3.87 12.37 16.84
C THR A 157 -4.73 13.63 16.84
N LEU A 158 -5.39 13.94 15.72
CA LEU A 158 -6.28 15.11 15.59
C LEU A 158 -7.46 14.74 14.69
N GLY A 159 -8.66 14.59 15.26
CA GLY A 159 -9.80 14.00 14.58
C GLY A 159 -9.47 12.60 14.02
N ASN A 160 -9.80 12.34 12.75
CA ASN A 160 -9.40 11.11 12.06
C ASN A 160 -7.95 11.13 11.49
N SER A 161 -7.18 12.18 11.78
CA SER A 161 -5.83 12.38 11.25
C SER A 161 -4.76 12.18 12.33
N LYS A 162 -3.50 12.06 11.91
CA LYS A 162 -2.34 12.23 12.79
C LYS A 162 -1.44 13.33 12.21
N LEU A 163 -0.82 14.15 13.05
CA LEU A 163 0.12 15.18 12.67
C LEU A 163 1.52 14.81 13.18
N ASN A 164 2.43 14.47 12.27
CA ASN A 164 3.79 14.02 12.61
C ASN A 164 4.80 14.26 11.47
N ALA A 165 6.07 13.95 11.72
CA ALA A 165 7.17 14.15 10.78
C ALA A 165 6.99 13.46 9.40
N TYR A 166 6.17 12.40 9.29
CA TYR A 166 5.92 11.73 8.01
C TYR A 166 4.94 12.48 7.11
N ASN A 167 4.07 13.34 7.66
CA ASN A 167 3.02 14.02 6.92
C ASN A 167 2.93 15.54 7.16
N ILE A 168 3.79 16.12 8.00
CA ILE A 168 3.92 17.57 8.19
C ILE A 168 4.08 18.34 6.86
N GLU A 169 4.70 17.72 5.84
CA GLU A 169 4.80 18.30 4.50
C GLU A 169 3.45 18.45 3.77
N ARG A 170 2.46 17.56 4.00
CA ARG A 170 1.08 17.71 3.47
C ARG A 170 0.40 18.93 4.10
N TYR A 171 0.61 19.13 5.40
CA TYR A 171 -0.05 20.18 6.18
C TYR A 171 0.75 21.50 6.25
N ARG A 172 1.96 21.54 5.67
CA ARG A 172 2.91 22.66 5.75
C ARG A 172 2.28 24.01 5.46
N ASP A 173 1.55 24.13 4.35
CA ASP A 173 0.95 25.42 3.95
C ASP A 173 -0.28 25.79 4.81
N ALA A 174 -1.06 24.80 5.27
CA ALA A 174 -2.19 25.03 6.16
C ALA A 174 -1.73 25.54 7.54
N ILE A 175 -0.78 24.84 8.17
CA ILE A 175 -0.21 25.22 9.48
C ILE A 175 0.50 26.57 9.40
N LYS A 176 1.18 26.85 8.28
CA LYS A 176 1.82 28.14 8.04
C LYS A 176 0.83 29.29 7.85
N ASN A 177 -0.34 29.04 7.28
CA ASN A 177 -1.39 30.07 7.16
C ASN A 177 -1.94 30.51 8.53
N TRP A 178 -1.84 29.67 9.58
CA TRP A 178 -2.26 30.02 10.94
C TRP A 178 -1.58 31.32 11.42
N GLN A 179 -0.32 31.55 11.02
CA GLN A 179 0.44 32.78 11.32
C GLN A 179 -0.31 34.07 10.97
N ALA A 180 -1.17 34.07 9.94
CA ALA A 180 -1.94 35.24 9.53
C ALA A 180 -3.08 35.64 10.50
N SER A 181 -3.33 34.81 11.52
CA SER A 181 -4.32 35.02 12.57
C SER A 181 -3.73 35.21 13.97
N LEU A 182 -2.46 34.85 14.15
CA LEU A 182 -1.72 34.96 15.41
C LEU A 182 -1.16 36.38 15.65
N THR A 183 -0.84 36.71 16.89
CA THR A 183 -0.08 37.93 17.24
C THR A 183 1.44 37.71 17.16
N GLU A 184 2.21 38.79 17.16
CA GLU A 184 3.66 38.77 17.42
C GLU A 184 3.88 38.36 18.88
N GLY A 185 4.61 37.26 19.15
CA GLY A 185 4.67 36.62 20.47
C GLY A 185 3.31 35.99 20.81
N ALA A 186 2.93 34.95 20.05
CA ALA A 186 1.77 34.13 20.33
C ALA A 186 2.24 32.71 20.69
N ASP A 187 1.61 32.11 21.70
CA ASP A 187 1.98 30.78 22.19
C ASP A 187 1.19 29.65 21.49
N LEU A 188 1.81 28.48 21.33
CA LEU A 188 1.17 27.22 20.94
C LEU A 188 1.47 26.15 22.00
N LEU A 189 0.46 25.76 22.79
CA LEU A 189 0.59 24.78 23.87
C LEU A 189 -0.03 23.44 23.45
N ILE A 190 0.79 22.40 23.44
CA ILE A 190 0.44 21.05 22.97
C ILE A 190 0.34 20.10 24.16
N TYR A 191 -0.90 19.73 24.51
CA TYR A 191 -1.21 18.77 25.57
C TYR A 191 -1.44 17.40 24.92
N GLY A 192 -0.39 16.60 24.88
CA GLY A 192 -0.38 15.24 24.35
C GLY A 192 0.87 14.49 24.81
N CYS A 193 0.68 13.29 25.34
CA CYS A 193 1.74 12.50 25.97
C CYS A 193 2.98 12.31 25.08
N ASP A 194 4.14 12.36 25.74
CA ASP A 194 5.46 12.02 25.23
C ASP A 194 5.89 12.80 23.98
N PHE A 195 5.15 13.84 23.54
CA PHE A 195 5.30 14.46 22.21
C PHE A 195 6.69 15.04 21.96
N ALA A 196 7.35 15.58 22.98
CA ALA A 196 8.73 16.05 22.95
C ALA A 196 9.72 15.13 23.72
N GLY A 197 9.34 13.87 23.96
CA GLY A 197 10.11 12.92 24.75
C GLY A 197 11.52 12.66 24.18
N SER A 198 11.63 12.36 22.89
CA SER A 198 12.90 12.12 22.21
C SER A 198 13.50 13.38 21.56
N ALA A 199 14.63 13.22 20.86
CA ALA A 199 15.19 14.30 20.04
C ALA A 199 14.32 14.59 18.81
N GLN A 200 13.64 13.58 18.27
CA GLN A 200 12.76 13.67 17.11
C GLN A 200 11.44 14.36 17.46
N GLY A 201 10.88 14.09 18.64
CA GLY A 201 9.73 14.84 19.17
C GLY A 201 10.03 16.34 19.34
N ARG A 202 11.22 16.65 19.86
CA ARG A 202 11.69 18.05 19.99
C ARG A 202 11.90 18.72 18.64
N GLU A 203 12.48 18.03 17.66
CA GLU A 203 12.62 18.54 16.28
C GLU A 203 11.24 18.86 15.66
N MET A 204 10.19 18.08 15.97
CA MET A 204 8.82 18.40 15.56
C MET A 204 8.29 19.70 16.22
N VAL A 205 8.62 19.97 17.49
CA VAL A 205 8.28 21.24 18.16
C VAL A 205 8.98 22.44 17.48
N GLU A 206 10.28 22.33 17.17
CA GLU A 206 11.04 23.36 16.43
C GLU A 206 10.44 23.62 15.03
N VAL A 207 10.00 22.56 14.35
CA VAL A 207 9.33 22.66 13.03
C VAL A 207 7.97 23.37 13.16
N LEU A 208 7.17 23.06 14.18
CA LEU A 208 5.89 23.75 14.40
C LEU A 208 6.08 25.24 14.72
N SER A 209 7.07 25.58 15.55
CA SER A 209 7.44 26.99 15.81
C SER A 209 7.85 27.69 14.52
N THR A 210 8.71 27.07 13.72
CA THR A 210 9.19 27.60 12.44
C THR A 210 8.07 27.80 11.41
N LEU A 211 7.01 26.97 11.45
CA LEU A 211 5.87 27.07 10.53
C LEU A 211 4.86 28.14 10.94
N THR A 212 4.46 28.15 12.20
CA THR A 212 3.44 29.07 12.74
C THR A 212 4.01 30.45 13.05
N GLY A 213 5.31 30.56 13.31
CA GLY A 213 5.94 31.74 13.89
C GLY A 213 5.50 32.00 15.34
N ALA A 214 4.99 30.97 16.01
CA ALA A 214 4.63 30.97 17.42
C ALA A 214 5.77 30.39 18.28
N ASP A 215 5.80 30.79 19.54
CA ASP A 215 6.58 30.12 20.58
C ASP A 215 5.80 28.86 21.01
N VAL A 216 6.44 27.68 21.05
CA VAL A 216 5.73 26.39 21.18
C VAL A 216 6.15 25.64 22.45
N ALA A 217 5.17 25.14 23.21
CA ALA A 217 5.37 24.31 24.40
C ALA A 217 4.74 22.92 24.22
N ALA A 218 5.45 21.86 24.62
CA ALA A 218 4.94 20.49 24.62
C ALA A 218 5.54 19.67 25.77
N SER A 219 4.79 18.66 26.23
CA SER A 219 5.27 17.74 27.26
C SER A 219 6.27 16.72 26.71
N THR A 220 7.24 16.34 27.55
CA THR A 220 8.25 15.30 27.28
C THR A 220 7.93 13.97 27.94
N ASP A 221 6.94 13.92 28.83
CA ASP A 221 6.34 12.69 29.35
C ASP A 221 4.79 12.74 29.32
N LYS A 222 4.08 12.18 30.30
CA LYS A 222 2.63 11.99 30.23
C LYS A 222 1.89 13.25 30.67
N THR A 223 1.15 13.88 29.76
CA THR A 223 0.24 14.97 30.13
C THR A 223 -1.02 14.41 30.81
N GLY A 224 -1.29 14.71 32.09
CA GLY A 224 -2.48 14.24 32.79
C GLY A 224 -2.43 14.39 34.32
N ILE A 225 -3.15 13.50 35.04
CA ILE A 225 -3.27 13.54 36.50
C ILE A 225 -2.13 12.76 37.20
N ALA A 226 -1.56 13.36 38.26
CA ALA A 226 -0.42 12.81 39.02
C ALA A 226 -0.65 11.38 39.53
N ASP A 227 -1.87 11.04 39.96
CA ASP A 227 -2.24 9.70 40.43
C ASP A 227 -2.18 8.62 39.33
N ARG A 228 -2.14 9.01 38.04
CA ARG A 228 -1.91 8.12 36.88
C ARG A 228 -0.48 8.23 36.31
N GLY A 229 0.41 8.97 36.97
CA GLY A 229 1.83 9.09 36.59
C GLY A 229 2.08 10.03 35.40
N GLY A 230 1.40 11.16 35.37
CA GLY A 230 1.62 12.28 34.46
C GLY A 230 1.24 13.61 35.12
N ASP A 231 1.59 14.75 34.54
CA ASP A 231 1.23 16.08 35.07
C ASP A 231 0.81 17.06 33.96
N TRP A 232 0.68 18.36 34.27
CA TRP A 232 0.24 19.37 33.29
C TRP A 232 1.33 20.41 32.98
N GLU A 233 2.59 20.08 33.27
CA GLU A 233 3.73 20.85 32.77
C GLU A 233 3.95 20.58 31.27
N LEU A 234 4.75 21.43 30.63
CA LEU A 234 5.10 21.34 29.21
C LEU A 234 6.60 21.61 29.09
N GLU A 235 7.40 20.61 29.42
CA GLU A 235 8.80 20.75 29.84
C GLU A 235 9.76 21.05 28.68
N TYR A 236 9.33 20.93 27.42
CA TYR A 236 10.07 21.39 26.27
C TYR A 236 9.41 22.60 25.61
N THR A 237 10.20 23.67 25.42
CA THR A 237 9.78 24.88 24.74
C THR A 237 10.74 25.22 23.60
N ALA A 238 10.16 25.61 22.45
CA ALA A 238 10.85 26.26 21.35
C ALA A 238 10.33 27.70 21.27
N GLY A 239 10.93 28.59 22.07
CA GLY A 239 10.47 29.96 22.27
C GLY A 239 10.44 30.39 23.74
N ASP A 240 10.06 31.64 24.01
CA ASP A 240 9.72 32.12 25.34
C ASP A 240 8.19 31.98 25.53
N ILE A 241 7.72 31.35 26.61
CA ILE A 241 6.29 31.02 26.80
C ILE A 241 5.69 31.86 27.93
N GLU A 242 4.67 32.67 27.59
CA GLU A 242 4.02 33.59 28.54
C GLU A 242 2.57 33.23 28.87
N THR A 243 1.92 32.43 28.02
CA THR A 243 0.56 31.93 28.27
C THR A 243 0.51 30.87 29.36
N GLN A 244 -0.47 30.99 30.25
CA GLN A 244 -0.77 29.98 31.27
C GLN A 244 -1.52 28.80 30.66
N ILE A 245 -1.27 27.59 31.16
CA ILE A 245 -2.01 26.39 30.74
C ILE A 245 -3.54 26.58 30.83
N ALA A 246 -4.27 25.92 29.93
CA ALA A 246 -5.68 26.20 29.66
C ALA A 246 -6.61 25.83 30.83
N PHE A 247 -6.20 24.85 31.63
CA PHE A 247 -7.03 24.16 32.62
C PHE A 247 -6.78 24.65 34.06
N SER A 248 -7.83 24.71 34.88
CA SER A 248 -7.74 25.11 36.29
C SER A 248 -7.04 24.06 37.16
N THR A 249 -6.44 24.51 38.26
CA THR A 249 -5.84 23.64 39.28
C THR A 249 -6.83 22.59 39.79
N GLU A 250 -8.10 22.95 39.97
CA GLU A 250 -9.13 22.03 40.42
C GLU A 250 -9.44 20.95 39.37
N LEU A 251 -9.35 21.25 38.06
CA LEU A 251 -9.45 20.22 37.02
C LEU A 251 -8.20 19.33 37.00
N GLN A 252 -7.01 19.91 37.10
CA GLN A 252 -5.75 19.16 37.11
C GLN A 252 -5.69 18.12 38.25
N GLU A 253 -6.24 18.47 39.43
CA GLU A 253 -6.38 17.59 40.59
C GLU A 253 -7.56 16.60 40.53
N SER A 254 -8.52 16.75 39.60
CA SER A 254 -9.79 15.99 39.60
C SER A 254 -10.30 15.49 38.24
N TRP A 255 -9.48 15.54 37.18
CA TRP A 255 -9.82 14.96 35.88
C TRP A 255 -9.88 13.43 35.98
N ASP A 256 -11.08 12.87 35.78
CA ASP A 256 -11.31 11.41 35.81
C ASP A 256 -11.00 10.74 34.45
N GLY A 257 -10.44 11.51 33.50
CA GLY A 257 -9.93 10.99 32.23
C GLY A 257 -8.75 10.03 32.43
N SER A 258 -8.54 9.18 31.43
CA SER A 258 -7.42 8.25 31.37
C SER A 258 -6.94 8.16 29.93
N LEU A 259 -5.78 8.73 29.62
CA LEU A 259 -5.04 8.45 28.38
C LEU A 259 -4.48 7.03 28.51
N ALA A 260 -5.35 6.05 28.23
CA ALA A 260 -5.22 4.68 28.69
C ALA A 260 -4.20 3.88 27.87
N ASN A 261 -2.92 4.19 28.09
CA ASN A 261 -1.81 3.32 27.75
C ASN A 261 -1.80 2.14 28.73
N TYR A 262 -2.54 1.08 28.43
CA TYR A 262 -2.38 -0.21 29.09
C TYR A 262 -0.99 -0.76 28.78
N VAL A 263 -0.25 -1.20 29.80
CA VAL A 263 1.12 -1.71 29.63
C VAL A 263 1.15 -3.20 29.98
N VAL A 264 1.27 -4.04 28.96
CA VAL A 264 1.45 -5.49 29.13
C VAL A 264 2.87 -5.75 29.66
N THR A 265 2.98 -6.19 30.91
CA THR A 265 4.26 -6.56 31.54
C THR A 265 4.37 -8.06 31.84
N SER A 266 3.28 -8.81 31.64
CA SER A 266 3.18 -10.25 31.83
C SER A 266 2.93 -10.99 30.51
N ASN A 267 3.68 -12.07 30.25
CA ASN A 267 3.46 -12.95 29.10
C ASN A 267 2.52 -14.13 29.39
N ALA A 268 1.79 -14.09 30.52
CA ALA A 268 0.72 -15.05 30.79
C ALA A 268 -0.50 -14.76 29.89
N ASP A 269 -1.31 -15.79 29.62
CA ASP A 269 -2.60 -15.62 28.93
C ASP A 269 -3.55 -14.68 29.69
N SER A 270 -3.68 -14.89 31.00
CA SER A 270 -4.71 -14.25 31.83
C SER A 270 -4.23 -14.03 33.26
N GLY A 271 -4.84 -13.03 33.91
CA GLY A 271 -4.40 -12.46 35.18
C GLY A 271 -4.04 -10.98 35.01
N ALA A 272 -3.42 -10.41 36.03
CA ALA A 272 -2.98 -9.01 35.99
C ALA A 272 -1.86 -8.81 34.96
N ASP A 273 -1.83 -7.61 34.36
CA ASP A 273 -0.77 -7.09 33.49
C ASP A 273 -0.59 -7.87 32.17
N THR A 274 -1.59 -8.65 31.72
CA THR A 274 -1.55 -9.43 30.46
C THR A 274 -2.26 -8.72 29.30
N LEU A 275 -1.94 -9.13 28.07
CA LEU A 275 -2.61 -8.66 26.86
C LEU A 275 -4.13 -8.91 26.88
N ARG A 276 -4.58 -10.04 27.43
CA ARG A 276 -6.01 -10.37 27.55
C ARG A 276 -6.73 -9.48 28.56
N GLU A 277 -6.06 -9.08 29.64
CA GLU A 277 -6.61 -8.09 30.58
C GLU A 277 -6.69 -6.71 29.91
N ALA A 278 -5.61 -6.27 29.24
CA ALA A 278 -5.59 -4.98 28.53
C ALA A 278 -6.69 -4.86 27.46
N ILE A 279 -6.88 -5.88 26.61
CA ILE A 279 -7.99 -5.93 25.64
C ILE A 279 -9.35 -6.02 26.35
N GLY A 280 -9.46 -6.79 27.43
CA GLY A 280 -10.68 -6.89 28.23
C GLY A 280 -11.07 -5.60 28.97
N LEU A 281 -10.11 -4.70 29.22
CA LEU A 281 -10.34 -3.35 29.73
C LEU A 281 -10.75 -2.40 28.61
N ALA A 282 -10.04 -2.39 27.47
CA ALA A 282 -10.39 -1.58 26.30
C ALA A 282 -11.80 -1.88 25.78
N ASN A 283 -12.15 -3.16 25.63
CA ASN A 283 -13.51 -3.60 25.26
C ASN A 283 -14.61 -3.17 26.27
N ALA A 284 -14.26 -2.60 27.43
CA ALA A 284 -15.19 -2.08 28.42
C ALA A 284 -15.27 -0.54 28.46
N THR A 285 -14.44 0.18 27.71
CA THR A 285 -14.37 1.65 27.70
C THR A 285 -15.15 2.34 26.58
N ALA A 286 -15.66 1.59 25.60
CA ALA A 286 -16.69 1.91 24.61
C ALA A 286 -16.61 3.33 24.00
N GLY A 287 -15.75 3.51 23.00
CA GLY A 287 -15.60 4.77 22.26
C GLY A 287 -14.58 5.73 22.88
N VAL A 288 -13.48 5.18 23.39
CA VAL A 288 -12.27 5.90 23.83
C VAL A 288 -11.09 5.38 23.00
N ASP A 289 -10.13 6.23 22.63
CA ASP A 289 -8.93 5.83 21.90
C ASP A 289 -7.95 5.07 22.83
N ASP A 290 -8.28 3.82 23.16
CA ASP A 290 -7.47 2.95 24.01
C ASP A 290 -6.17 2.51 23.33
N THR A 291 -5.08 2.40 24.09
CA THR A 291 -3.75 2.06 23.55
C THR A 291 -3.08 0.97 24.39
N ILE A 292 -2.60 -0.10 23.74
CA ILE A 292 -1.97 -1.25 24.40
C ILE A 292 -0.50 -1.31 23.98
N THR A 293 0.37 -1.20 24.97
CA THR A 293 1.84 -1.20 24.84
C THR A 293 2.46 -2.36 25.63
N PHE A 294 3.74 -2.65 25.43
CA PHE A 294 4.43 -3.81 25.98
C PHE A 294 5.74 -3.42 26.67
N ASN A 295 5.94 -3.92 27.88
CA ASN A 295 7.18 -3.79 28.64
C ASN A 295 7.38 -5.04 29.52
N ILE A 296 7.34 -6.21 28.89
CA ILE A 296 7.54 -7.50 29.55
C ILE A 296 9.01 -7.62 29.97
N ALA A 297 9.24 -7.88 31.25
CA ALA A 297 10.59 -7.88 31.83
C ALA A 297 11.42 -9.12 31.41
N GLY A 298 12.61 -8.89 30.89
CA GLY A 298 13.57 -9.94 30.54
C GLY A 298 14.33 -9.63 29.25
N GLY A 299 14.81 -10.69 28.58
CA GLY A 299 15.19 -10.63 27.18
C GLY A 299 14.15 -11.40 26.37
N GLY A 300 13.76 -10.86 25.20
CA GLY A 300 12.82 -11.49 24.29
C GLY A 300 13.41 -12.66 23.48
N PRO A 301 12.58 -13.34 22.67
CA PRO A 301 11.14 -13.10 22.51
C PRO A 301 10.32 -13.53 23.74
N HIS A 302 9.16 -12.91 23.92
CA HIS A 302 8.20 -13.20 24.98
C HIS A 302 6.98 -13.89 24.36
N THR A 303 6.96 -15.22 24.42
CA THR A 303 5.82 -16.02 23.95
C THR A 303 4.66 -15.96 24.94
N ILE A 304 3.46 -15.64 24.44
CA ILE A 304 2.17 -15.69 25.14
C ILE A 304 1.40 -16.89 24.57
N GLN A 305 1.08 -17.86 25.43
CA GLN A 305 0.35 -19.07 25.01
C GLN A 305 -1.15 -18.88 25.22
N LEU A 306 -1.89 -18.58 24.16
CA LEU A 306 -3.31 -18.19 24.24
C LEU A 306 -4.24 -19.39 24.49
N ALA A 307 -5.14 -19.25 25.46
CA ALA A 307 -6.17 -20.26 25.78
C ALA A 307 -7.50 -20.06 25.00
N SER A 308 -7.69 -18.89 24.39
CA SER A 308 -8.78 -18.57 23.46
C SER A 308 -8.34 -17.42 22.54
N ALA A 309 -9.14 -17.10 21.52
CA ALA A 309 -8.96 -15.88 20.73
C ALA A 309 -8.90 -14.62 21.62
N LEU A 310 -8.26 -13.58 21.11
CA LEU A 310 -8.34 -12.21 21.61
C LEU A 310 -9.45 -11.50 20.83
N ASP A 311 -10.67 -11.60 21.35
CA ASP A 311 -11.84 -10.91 20.80
C ASP A 311 -11.73 -9.40 21.08
N ILE A 312 -11.85 -8.56 20.05
CA ILE A 312 -11.75 -7.11 20.10
C ILE A 312 -13.08 -6.51 19.63
N THR A 313 -13.71 -5.70 20.49
CA THR A 313 -15.08 -5.19 20.32
C THR A 313 -15.20 -3.68 20.58
N ASP A 314 -14.09 -2.99 20.78
CA ASP A 314 -13.99 -1.52 20.82
C ASP A 314 -12.72 -1.07 20.09
N THR A 315 -12.59 0.23 19.82
CA THR A 315 -11.47 0.82 19.06
C THR A 315 -10.18 0.81 19.89
N VAL A 316 -9.11 0.17 19.38
CA VAL A 316 -7.85 0.04 20.14
C VAL A 316 -6.58 0.05 19.27
N TYR A 317 -5.53 0.74 19.73
CA TYR A 317 -4.20 0.73 19.13
C TYR A 317 -3.26 -0.23 19.87
N ILE A 318 -3.00 -1.42 19.32
CA ILE A 318 -2.18 -2.47 19.95
C ILE A 318 -0.80 -2.52 19.29
N ASP A 319 0.24 -2.09 20.01
CA ASP A 319 1.61 -1.96 19.48
C ASP A 319 2.68 -2.75 20.25
N ALA A 320 3.00 -3.94 19.78
CA ALA A 320 4.10 -4.78 20.26
C ALA A 320 5.50 -4.34 19.79
N ILE A 321 5.61 -3.30 18.94
CA ILE A 321 6.91 -2.64 18.66
C ILE A 321 7.42 -1.86 19.87
N THR A 322 6.53 -1.47 20.81
CA THR A 322 6.93 -0.84 22.07
C THR A 322 7.72 -1.76 23.01
N GLN A 323 7.64 -3.10 22.84
CA GLN A 323 8.43 -4.05 23.62
C GLN A 323 9.93 -3.81 23.38
N SER A 324 10.70 -3.69 24.47
CA SER A 324 12.14 -3.45 24.42
C SER A 324 12.87 -4.38 23.44
N GLY A 325 13.50 -3.78 22.42
CA GLY A 325 14.25 -4.47 21.37
C GLY A 325 13.45 -4.84 20.11
N SER A 326 12.12 -4.68 20.11
CA SER A 326 11.33 -4.75 18.87
C SER A 326 11.66 -3.56 17.94
N SER A 327 11.46 -3.74 16.63
CA SER A 327 11.56 -2.67 15.62
C SER A 327 10.85 -3.07 14.33
N ALA A 328 9.99 -2.19 13.80
CA ALA A 328 9.37 -2.38 12.48
C ALA A 328 10.29 -1.89 11.36
N GLY A 329 10.70 -2.80 10.47
CA GLY A 329 11.36 -2.48 9.19
C GLY A 329 10.36 -2.30 8.04
N THR A 330 10.85 -1.92 6.86
CA THR A 330 10.08 -1.86 5.60
C THR A 330 10.42 -3.07 4.71
N LEU A 331 9.58 -4.11 4.77
CA LEU A 331 9.86 -5.43 4.19
C LEU A 331 10.08 -5.39 2.69
N SER A 332 9.20 -4.71 1.95
CA SER A 332 9.22 -4.52 0.49
C SER A 332 10.48 -3.80 -0.04
N THR A 333 11.32 -3.26 0.86
CA THR A 333 12.64 -2.67 0.54
C THR A 333 13.83 -3.46 1.11
N GLY A 334 13.58 -4.63 1.70
CA GLY A 334 14.59 -5.55 2.25
C GLY A 334 14.94 -5.31 3.72
N THR A 335 14.21 -4.47 4.44
CA THR A 335 14.44 -4.24 5.88
C THR A 335 13.48 -5.07 6.71
N GLN A 336 13.98 -6.15 7.29
CA GLN A 336 13.25 -7.04 8.20
C GLN A 336 12.76 -6.33 9.47
N HIS A 337 11.75 -6.91 10.11
CA HIS A 337 11.38 -6.55 11.47
C HIS A 337 12.24 -7.31 12.48
N ASN A 338 12.28 -6.81 13.72
CA ASN A 338 12.64 -7.60 14.89
C ASN A 338 11.44 -7.57 15.83
N LEU A 339 10.83 -8.70 16.14
CA LEU A 339 9.56 -8.76 16.88
C LEU A 339 9.73 -9.60 18.15
N ASN A 340 9.61 -8.96 19.32
CA ASN A 340 9.84 -9.60 20.62
C ASN A 340 8.57 -10.09 21.31
N ILE A 341 7.37 -9.99 20.71
CA ILE A 341 6.13 -10.59 21.22
C ILE A 341 5.67 -11.68 20.26
N GLU A 342 5.47 -12.90 20.77
CA GLU A 342 4.98 -14.04 20.02
C GLU A 342 3.68 -14.54 20.63
N LEU A 343 2.66 -14.77 19.81
CA LEU A 343 1.42 -15.44 20.19
C LEU A 343 1.43 -16.86 19.62
N THR A 344 1.15 -17.84 20.48
CA THR A 344 1.03 -19.26 20.10
C THR A 344 -0.24 -19.86 20.67
N ASP A 345 -0.91 -20.74 19.93
CA ASP A 345 -2.03 -21.53 20.46
C ASP A 345 -1.59 -22.47 21.61
N ALA A 346 -2.35 -22.48 22.71
CA ALA A 346 -2.18 -23.43 23.80
C ALA A 346 -3.17 -24.61 23.74
N SER A 347 -4.27 -24.51 22.96
CA SER A 347 -5.45 -25.35 23.17
C SER A 347 -6.42 -25.45 21.99
N SER A 348 -5.93 -25.68 20.77
CA SER A 348 -6.72 -25.82 19.53
C SER A 348 -7.66 -24.63 19.28
N THR A 349 -7.17 -23.43 19.54
CA THR A 349 -7.92 -22.18 19.35
C THR A 349 -7.98 -21.83 17.86
N PRO A 350 -9.16 -21.38 17.35
CA PRO A 350 -9.31 -21.16 15.92
C PRO A 350 -8.59 -19.91 15.44
N VAL A 351 -8.49 -18.85 16.26
CA VAL A 351 -8.03 -17.52 15.84
C VAL A 351 -7.16 -16.91 16.94
N ALA A 352 -6.11 -16.16 16.58
CA ALA A 352 -5.35 -15.38 17.56
C ALA A 352 -6.00 -14.02 17.89
N PHE A 353 -6.23 -13.18 16.87
CA PHE A 353 -6.91 -11.89 16.99
C PHE A 353 -8.23 -11.89 16.19
N HIS A 354 -9.32 -11.45 16.82
CA HIS A 354 -10.65 -11.48 16.24
C HIS A 354 -11.32 -10.10 16.37
N PHE A 355 -11.38 -9.36 15.27
CA PHE A 355 -11.97 -8.02 15.22
C PHE A 355 -13.46 -8.12 14.88
N GLN A 356 -14.30 -7.58 15.75
CA GLN A 356 -15.76 -7.63 15.65
C GLN A 356 -16.37 -6.23 15.60
N ALA A 357 -17.65 -6.14 15.25
CA ALA A 357 -18.40 -4.89 15.21
C ALA A 357 -18.26 -4.08 16.53
N GLY A 358 -17.87 -2.81 16.41
CA GLY A 358 -17.46 -1.92 17.49
C GLY A 358 -15.95 -1.61 17.50
N SER A 359 -15.12 -2.42 16.84
CA SER A 359 -13.66 -2.24 16.80
C SER A 359 -13.14 -1.43 15.60
N GLU A 360 -14.02 -0.75 14.86
CA GLU A 360 -13.68 -0.08 13.60
C GLU A 360 -12.65 1.05 13.79
N GLY A 361 -11.50 0.98 13.11
CA GLY A 361 -10.38 1.90 13.31
C GLY A 361 -9.24 1.36 14.18
N SER A 362 -9.41 0.17 14.78
CA SER A 362 -8.35 -0.48 15.55
C SER A 362 -7.10 -0.77 14.71
N THR A 363 -5.95 -0.83 15.38
CA THR A 363 -4.67 -1.25 14.77
C THR A 363 -4.02 -2.36 15.57
N VAL A 364 -3.46 -3.37 14.89
CA VAL A 364 -2.62 -4.40 15.50
C VAL A 364 -1.27 -4.51 14.80
N ARG A 365 -0.19 -4.37 15.57
CA ARG A 365 1.17 -4.35 15.02
C ARG A 365 2.25 -4.96 15.92
N GLY A 366 3.30 -5.46 15.28
CA GLY A 366 4.52 -5.94 15.93
C GLY A 366 4.47 -7.35 16.51
N PHE A 367 3.46 -8.15 16.16
CA PHE A 367 3.30 -9.51 16.67
C PHE A 367 3.87 -10.58 15.74
N VAL A 368 4.43 -11.62 16.33
CA VAL A 368 4.58 -12.93 15.69
C VAL A 368 3.34 -13.76 16.05
N VAL A 369 2.64 -14.35 15.08
CA VAL A 369 1.37 -15.06 15.29
C VAL A 369 1.42 -16.43 14.60
N ASN A 370 1.59 -17.51 15.36
CA ASN A 370 1.78 -18.85 14.79
C ASN A 370 1.09 -19.98 15.59
N GLY A 371 0.74 -21.08 14.92
CA GLY A 371 0.16 -22.29 15.53
C GLY A 371 -1.37 -22.33 15.65
N PHE A 372 -2.08 -21.34 15.17
CA PHE A 372 -3.55 -21.26 15.24
C PHE A 372 -4.22 -22.06 14.10
N THR A 373 -5.56 -22.05 14.01
CA THR A 373 -6.19 -22.30 12.71
C THR A 373 -5.88 -21.09 11.82
N ASP A 374 -6.56 -19.98 12.03
CA ASP A 374 -6.37 -18.74 11.29
C ASP A 374 -5.58 -17.72 12.15
N GLY A 375 -4.75 -16.88 11.52
CA GLY A 375 -3.92 -15.91 12.24
C GLY A 375 -4.74 -14.75 12.81
N ILE A 376 -5.37 -13.98 11.91
CA ILE A 376 -6.21 -12.84 12.26
C ILE A 376 -7.54 -12.94 11.50
N LEU A 377 -8.66 -12.81 12.20
CA LEU A 377 -10.00 -12.75 11.62
C LEU A 377 -10.59 -11.35 11.79
N VAL A 378 -11.18 -10.81 10.73
CA VAL A 378 -11.84 -9.51 10.70
C VAL A 378 -13.28 -9.67 10.18
N GLU A 379 -14.25 -9.36 11.04
CA GLU A 379 -15.69 -9.33 10.72
C GLU A 379 -16.26 -7.89 10.82
N THR A 380 -15.42 -6.86 10.60
CA THR A 380 -15.85 -5.45 10.54
C THR A 380 -14.92 -4.56 9.68
N ASP A 381 -15.23 -3.27 9.60
CA ASP A 381 -14.56 -2.27 8.77
C ASP A 381 -13.29 -1.66 9.40
N ASN A 382 -12.45 -1.06 8.53
CA ASN A 382 -11.46 -0.04 8.91
C ASN A 382 -10.37 -0.49 9.90
N ILE A 383 -10.05 -1.78 9.97
CA ILE A 383 -8.96 -2.32 10.79
C ILE A 383 -7.62 -2.17 10.06
N THR A 384 -6.56 -1.77 10.78
CA THR A 384 -5.17 -1.78 10.27
C THR A 384 -4.36 -2.94 10.86
N ILE A 385 -3.84 -3.81 10.00
CA ILE A 385 -2.95 -4.91 10.35
C ILE A 385 -1.57 -4.60 9.74
N GLU A 386 -0.59 -4.25 10.57
CA GLU A 386 0.73 -3.82 10.07
C GLU A 386 1.95 -4.36 10.83
N ALA A 387 3.06 -4.56 10.13
CA ALA A 387 4.34 -4.93 10.71
C ALA A 387 4.33 -6.22 11.57
N ASN A 388 3.50 -7.20 11.21
CA ASN A 388 3.39 -8.51 11.88
C ASN A 388 4.07 -9.63 11.09
N TYR A 389 4.43 -10.72 11.77
CA TYR A 389 4.91 -11.98 11.20
C TYR A 389 3.86 -13.07 11.45
N ILE A 390 3.17 -13.54 10.42
CA ILE A 390 2.01 -14.43 10.54
C ILE A 390 2.33 -15.79 9.91
N GLY A 391 2.22 -16.86 10.70
CA GLY A 391 2.52 -18.25 10.34
C GLY A 391 4.01 -18.62 10.32
N THR A 392 4.92 -17.68 10.57
CA THR A 392 6.36 -17.94 10.73
C THR A 392 6.78 -18.03 12.19
N ASP A 393 8.02 -18.47 12.43
CA ASP A 393 8.71 -18.25 13.70
C ASP A 393 9.10 -16.75 13.90
N VAL A 394 9.66 -16.46 15.08
CA VAL A 394 10.09 -15.11 15.49
C VAL A 394 11.19 -14.47 14.64
N SER A 395 11.91 -15.24 13.81
CA SER A 395 12.88 -14.71 12.86
C SER A 395 12.24 -14.30 11.54
N GLY A 396 11.04 -14.79 11.25
CA GLY A 396 10.40 -14.66 9.94
C GLY A 396 11.06 -15.50 8.84
N LEU A 397 12.09 -16.30 9.15
CA LEU A 397 12.87 -17.06 8.16
C LEU A 397 12.49 -18.54 8.08
N THR A 398 11.74 -19.08 9.05
CA THR A 398 11.22 -20.44 8.99
C THR A 398 9.80 -20.53 9.55
N ALA A 399 9.11 -21.64 9.28
CA ALA A 399 7.77 -21.93 9.79
C ALA A 399 7.78 -23.27 10.55
N THR A 400 8.21 -23.25 11.81
CA THR A 400 8.28 -24.46 12.67
C THR A 400 6.95 -24.85 13.28
N ASN A 401 6.01 -23.90 13.39
CA ASN A 401 4.70 -24.07 14.02
C ASN A 401 3.67 -23.16 13.29
N PRO A 402 3.43 -23.34 11.99
CA PRO A 402 2.59 -22.42 11.22
C PRO A 402 1.13 -22.45 11.66
N ASN A 403 0.37 -21.43 11.26
CA ASN A 403 -1.09 -21.49 11.26
C ASN A 403 -1.54 -22.58 10.27
N SER A 404 -2.72 -23.17 10.48
CA SER A 404 -3.20 -24.31 9.67
C SER A 404 -4.34 -23.97 8.69
N GLY A 405 -5.06 -22.90 8.97
CA GLY A 405 -5.96 -22.17 8.09
C GLY A 405 -5.31 -20.87 7.61
N ASP A 406 -6.05 -19.78 7.52
CA ASP A 406 -5.66 -18.59 6.76
C ASP A 406 -4.75 -17.64 7.58
N GLY A 407 -3.86 -16.91 6.90
CA GLY A 407 -3.03 -15.89 7.54
C GLY A 407 -3.88 -14.74 8.08
N ILE A 408 -4.67 -14.13 7.19
CA ILE A 408 -5.66 -13.10 7.52
C ILE A 408 -6.96 -13.37 6.75
N GLY A 409 -8.09 -13.46 7.45
CA GLY A 409 -9.43 -13.60 6.86
C GLY A 409 -10.29 -12.35 7.07
N LEU A 410 -10.86 -11.81 5.99
CA LEU A 410 -11.82 -10.70 5.98
C LEU A 410 -13.19 -11.22 5.53
N LEU A 411 -14.20 -11.12 6.40
CA LEU A 411 -15.55 -11.63 6.17
C LEU A 411 -16.60 -10.51 6.32
N ASN A 412 -17.09 -9.97 5.20
CA ASN A 412 -17.98 -8.79 5.19
C ASN A 412 -17.33 -7.55 5.83
N ALA A 413 -16.06 -7.32 5.49
CA ALA A 413 -15.16 -6.40 6.16
C ALA A 413 -14.55 -5.41 5.15
N ASP A 414 -14.99 -4.15 5.17
CA ASP A 414 -14.56 -3.16 4.17
C ASP A 414 -13.43 -2.24 4.67
N ARG A 415 -12.73 -1.59 3.72
CA ARG A 415 -11.81 -0.45 3.99
C ARG A 415 -10.63 -0.78 4.92
N ASN A 416 -10.36 -2.06 5.18
CA ASN A 416 -9.24 -2.52 6.00
C ASN A 416 -7.89 -2.31 5.29
N ILE A 417 -6.83 -2.17 6.08
CA ILE A 417 -5.46 -1.95 5.59
C ILE A 417 -4.56 -3.07 6.10
N ILE A 418 -4.16 -3.98 5.21
CA ILE A 418 -3.16 -5.03 5.49
C ILE A 418 -1.84 -4.58 4.86
N ARG A 419 -0.87 -4.13 5.68
CA ARG A 419 0.38 -3.57 5.14
C ARG A 419 1.66 -3.99 5.82
N ASN A 420 2.72 -4.17 5.03
CA ASN A 420 4.08 -4.41 5.52
C ASN A 420 4.16 -5.59 6.51
N ASN A 421 3.40 -6.68 6.30
CA ASN A 421 3.46 -7.91 7.09
C ASN A 421 4.22 -9.02 6.34
N VAL A 422 4.76 -10.00 7.07
CA VAL A 422 5.08 -11.33 6.52
C VAL A 422 3.90 -12.24 6.80
N ILE A 423 3.41 -12.94 5.78
CA ILE A 423 2.26 -13.84 5.86
C ILE A 423 2.63 -15.11 5.11
N SER A 424 2.70 -16.25 5.81
CA SER A 424 3.27 -17.47 5.26
C SER A 424 2.76 -18.76 5.89
N ALA A 425 2.96 -19.88 5.18
CA ALA A 425 2.83 -21.27 5.65
C ALA A 425 1.45 -21.74 6.17
N GLY A 426 0.42 -20.89 6.13
CA GLY A 426 -0.98 -21.27 6.32
C GLY A 426 -1.62 -21.98 5.12
N THR A 427 -2.95 -22.12 5.12
CA THR A 427 -3.74 -22.59 3.97
C THR A 427 -3.83 -21.49 2.91
N ILE A 428 -4.28 -20.27 3.23
CA ILE A 428 -4.21 -19.09 2.33
C ILE A 428 -3.50 -17.95 3.05
N GLY A 429 -2.83 -17.05 2.32
CA GLY A 429 -2.22 -15.87 2.92
C GLY A 429 -3.26 -14.85 3.38
N ILE A 430 -4.02 -14.28 2.45
CA ILE A 430 -5.11 -13.35 2.73
C ILE A 430 -6.36 -13.81 1.98
N GLN A 431 -7.48 -14.00 2.68
CA GLN A 431 -8.80 -14.20 2.04
C GLN A 431 -9.74 -13.03 2.31
N LEU A 432 -10.41 -12.55 1.25
CA LEU A 432 -11.52 -11.60 1.28
C LEU A 432 -12.81 -12.29 0.79
N VAL A 433 -13.86 -12.24 1.61
CA VAL A 433 -15.20 -12.78 1.31
C VAL A 433 -16.23 -11.67 1.44
N ASN A 434 -16.92 -11.33 0.35
CA ASN A 434 -17.91 -10.23 0.30
C ASN A 434 -17.39 -8.94 0.97
N SER A 435 -16.14 -8.56 0.67
CA SER A 435 -15.40 -7.50 1.40
C SER A 435 -14.83 -6.46 0.43
N ASP A 436 -15.18 -5.19 0.62
CA ASP A 436 -14.96 -4.13 -0.38
C ASP A 436 -13.89 -3.09 0.00
N ALA A 437 -13.25 -2.51 -1.02
CA ALA A 437 -12.38 -1.34 -0.92
C ALA A 437 -11.20 -1.47 0.09
N ASN A 438 -10.75 -2.69 0.38
CA ASN A 438 -9.59 -2.97 1.23
C ASN A 438 -8.27 -2.72 0.49
N LEU A 439 -7.20 -2.43 1.25
CA LEU A 439 -5.84 -2.22 0.75
C LEU A 439 -4.88 -3.30 1.26
N ILE A 440 -4.27 -4.05 0.35
CA ILE A 440 -3.21 -5.02 0.63
C ILE A 440 -1.91 -4.47 0.03
N ALA A 441 -0.99 -3.94 0.83
CA ALA A 441 0.19 -3.23 0.31
C ALA A 441 1.50 -3.49 1.09
N GLY A 442 2.61 -3.75 0.39
CA GLY A 442 3.94 -3.86 0.99
C GLY A 442 4.24 -5.20 1.69
N ASN A 443 3.35 -6.18 1.60
CA ASN A 443 3.45 -7.46 2.32
C ASN A 443 4.35 -8.47 1.60
N LEU A 444 4.95 -9.38 2.38
CA LEU A 444 5.63 -10.57 1.88
C LEU A 444 4.68 -11.77 2.09
N ILE A 445 4.14 -12.33 1.02
CA ILE A 445 3.06 -13.32 1.02
C ILE A 445 3.56 -14.62 0.40
N GLY A 446 3.79 -15.63 1.24
CA GLY A 446 4.33 -16.94 0.87
C GLY A 446 5.87 -17.01 0.87
N THR A 447 6.56 -15.97 1.33
CA THR A 447 8.03 -15.92 1.42
C THR A 447 8.53 -15.70 2.83
N ASP A 448 9.80 -16.02 3.08
CA ASP A 448 10.52 -15.57 4.25
C ASP A 448 10.56 -14.04 4.38
N ALA A 449 10.89 -13.54 5.57
CA ALA A 449 11.03 -12.12 5.85
C ALA A 449 12.17 -11.44 5.07
N ALA A 450 13.06 -12.21 4.43
CA ALA A 450 14.03 -11.68 3.47
C ALA A 450 13.41 -11.41 2.08
N GLY A 451 12.26 -12.00 1.76
CA GLY A 451 11.63 -11.96 0.44
C GLY A 451 12.37 -12.81 -0.60
N MET A 452 13.16 -13.80 -0.17
CA MET A 452 14.15 -14.53 -0.98
C MET A 452 13.95 -16.06 -1.02
N ALA A 453 13.28 -16.63 -0.03
CA ALA A 453 12.99 -18.07 0.05
C ALA A 453 11.51 -18.33 0.27
N LYS A 454 10.96 -19.39 -0.33
CA LYS A 454 9.54 -19.72 -0.16
C LYS A 454 9.22 -20.34 1.20
N LEU A 455 8.19 -19.80 1.83
CA LEU A 455 7.45 -20.34 2.98
C LEU A 455 5.95 -20.36 2.60
N GLY A 456 5.65 -20.88 1.40
CA GLY A 456 4.37 -20.71 0.71
C GLY A 456 3.17 -21.31 1.44
N HIS A 457 1.99 -20.77 1.14
CA HIS A 457 0.73 -21.30 1.63
C HIS A 457 0.37 -22.62 0.94
N GLY A 458 -0.45 -23.45 1.61
CA GLY A 458 -0.94 -24.73 1.10
C GLY A 458 -1.97 -24.60 -0.03
N ALA A 459 -2.53 -23.41 -0.22
CA ALA A 459 -3.35 -22.98 -1.33
C ALA A 459 -2.87 -21.58 -1.82
N GLN A 460 -3.79 -20.63 -2.03
CA GLN A 460 -3.53 -19.30 -2.62
C GLN A 460 -2.63 -18.38 -1.78
N GLY A 461 -1.91 -17.46 -2.45
CA GLY A 461 -1.30 -16.30 -1.80
C GLY A 461 -2.36 -15.29 -1.32
N VAL A 462 -3.21 -14.80 -2.24
CA VAL A 462 -4.34 -13.91 -1.95
C VAL A 462 -5.59 -14.42 -2.67
N ARG A 463 -6.75 -14.48 -2.00
CA ARG A 463 -8.03 -14.90 -2.61
C ARG A 463 -9.13 -13.88 -2.34
N LEU A 464 -9.73 -13.36 -3.41
CA LEU A 464 -10.94 -12.53 -3.38
C LEU A 464 -12.11 -13.36 -3.93
N ASN A 465 -13.21 -13.46 -3.18
CA ASN A 465 -14.39 -14.15 -3.67
C ASN A 465 -15.72 -13.63 -3.09
N ALA A 466 -16.83 -14.26 -3.50
CA ALA A 466 -18.19 -13.98 -3.06
C ALA A 466 -18.63 -12.50 -3.20
N GLY A 467 -18.17 -11.79 -4.23
CA GLY A 467 -18.57 -10.40 -4.50
C GLY A 467 -17.60 -9.33 -4.00
N SER A 468 -16.41 -9.71 -3.50
CA SER A 468 -15.41 -8.76 -2.98
C SER A 468 -14.91 -7.80 -4.08
N SER A 469 -15.18 -6.50 -3.94
CA SER A 469 -15.05 -5.53 -5.03
C SER A 469 -14.21 -4.29 -4.67
N HIS A 470 -13.71 -3.57 -5.68
CA HIS A 470 -12.95 -2.32 -5.53
C HIS A 470 -11.67 -2.40 -4.65
N ASN A 471 -11.19 -3.61 -4.31
CA ASN A 471 -10.02 -3.80 -3.47
C ASN A 471 -8.72 -3.49 -4.26
N ILE A 472 -7.69 -3.03 -3.56
CA ILE A 472 -6.38 -2.69 -4.14
C ILE A 472 -5.32 -3.65 -3.59
N ILE A 473 -4.68 -4.38 -4.49
CA ILE A 473 -3.50 -5.20 -4.21
C ILE A 473 -2.28 -4.48 -4.77
N GLY A 474 -1.45 -3.95 -3.88
CA GLY A 474 -0.20 -3.26 -4.16
C GLY A 474 -0.33 -1.73 -4.12
N GLY A 475 0.37 -1.04 -5.01
CA GLY A 475 0.40 0.42 -5.05
C GLY A 475 1.32 0.97 -6.13
N THR A 476 1.86 2.17 -5.92
CA THR A 476 2.70 2.88 -6.92
C THR A 476 4.11 3.19 -6.41
N THR A 477 4.36 3.02 -5.12
CA THR A 477 5.68 3.15 -4.50
C THR A 477 6.33 1.78 -4.29
N ALA A 478 7.65 1.75 -4.14
CA ALA A 478 8.36 0.53 -3.76
C ALA A 478 7.96 0.01 -2.36
N ALA A 479 7.43 0.87 -1.48
CA ALA A 479 6.97 0.49 -0.15
C ALA A 479 5.64 -0.29 -0.20
N GLU A 480 4.74 0.06 -1.12
CA GLU A 480 3.41 -0.56 -1.29
C GLU A 480 3.43 -1.86 -2.09
N ARG A 481 4.55 -2.22 -2.72
CA ARG A 481 4.71 -3.46 -3.48
C ARG A 481 4.55 -4.68 -2.58
N ASN A 482 3.57 -5.55 -2.85
CA ASN A 482 3.60 -6.91 -2.31
C ASN A 482 4.56 -7.80 -3.11
N ILE A 483 5.15 -8.78 -2.44
CA ILE A 483 5.83 -9.93 -3.03
C ILE A 483 4.92 -11.14 -2.78
N ILE A 484 4.35 -11.73 -3.82
CA ILE A 484 3.29 -12.76 -3.74
C ILE A 484 3.78 -14.01 -4.47
N SER A 485 4.46 -14.87 -3.72
CA SER A 485 5.41 -15.83 -4.28
C SER A 485 5.54 -17.09 -3.43
N GLY A 486 5.89 -18.21 -4.05
CA GLY A 486 6.22 -19.46 -3.37
C GLY A 486 5.03 -20.35 -2.99
N ASN A 487 3.80 -19.91 -3.25
CA ASN A 487 2.55 -20.58 -2.86
C ASN A 487 2.34 -21.90 -3.62
N VAL A 488 1.48 -22.80 -3.09
CA VAL A 488 1.22 -24.12 -3.68
C VAL A 488 0.10 -24.09 -4.74
N ASP A 489 -0.75 -23.06 -4.70
CA ASP A 489 -1.78 -22.74 -5.70
C ASP A 489 -1.40 -21.40 -6.38
N GLU A 490 -2.38 -20.63 -6.85
CA GLU A 490 -2.17 -19.35 -7.51
C GLU A 490 -1.59 -18.27 -6.57
N GLY A 491 -0.86 -17.31 -7.15
CA GLY A 491 -0.40 -16.11 -6.45
C GLY A 491 -1.58 -15.25 -5.99
N ILE A 492 -2.47 -14.88 -6.92
CA ILE A 492 -3.73 -14.16 -6.65
C ILE A 492 -4.89 -14.86 -7.39
N MET A 493 -5.97 -15.16 -6.68
CA MET A 493 -7.22 -15.69 -7.23
C MET A 493 -8.38 -14.71 -7.02
N MET A 494 -9.15 -14.43 -8.07
CA MET A 494 -10.38 -13.63 -8.01
C MET A 494 -11.54 -14.39 -8.67
N GLN A 495 -12.52 -14.84 -7.88
CA GLN A 495 -13.61 -15.70 -8.36
C GLN A 495 -15.00 -15.24 -7.87
N ASP A 496 -16.04 -15.84 -8.43
CA ASP A 496 -17.46 -15.55 -8.23
C ASP A 496 -17.93 -14.23 -8.87
N ALA A 497 -19.16 -14.24 -9.41
CA ALA A 497 -19.76 -13.06 -10.04
C ALA A 497 -19.97 -11.91 -9.05
N GLY A 498 -19.55 -10.70 -9.45
CA GLY A 498 -19.58 -9.50 -8.61
C GLY A 498 -18.26 -9.21 -7.88
N THR A 499 -17.29 -10.13 -7.91
CA THR A 499 -15.90 -9.89 -7.49
C THR A 499 -15.22 -9.00 -8.53
N ASP A 500 -15.61 -7.72 -8.53
CA ASP A 500 -15.45 -6.79 -9.64
C ASP A 500 -14.67 -5.52 -9.29
N PHE A 501 -14.13 -4.83 -10.30
CA PHE A 501 -13.41 -3.54 -10.16
C PHE A 501 -12.17 -3.56 -9.24
N ASN A 502 -11.67 -4.73 -8.87
CA ASN A 502 -10.44 -4.88 -8.08
C ASN A 502 -9.20 -4.52 -8.92
N VAL A 503 -8.15 -4.03 -8.27
CA VAL A 503 -6.96 -3.45 -8.92
C VAL A 503 -5.68 -4.07 -8.37
N ILE A 504 -4.91 -4.74 -9.22
CA ILE A 504 -3.62 -5.37 -8.91
C ILE A 504 -2.52 -4.53 -9.58
N ILE A 505 -1.72 -3.78 -8.82
CA ILE A 505 -0.70 -2.85 -9.35
C ILE A 505 0.62 -2.86 -8.56
N GLY A 506 1.75 -2.74 -9.25
CA GLY A 506 3.08 -2.55 -8.66
C GLY A 506 3.71 -3.80 -8.01
N ASN A 507 3.02 -4.94 -8.01
CA ASN A 507 3.39 -6.17 -7.30
C ASN A 507 4.46 -7.00 -8.03
N TYR A 508 5.16 -7.82 -7.27
CA TYR A 508 6.00 -8.91 -7.79
C TYR A 508 5.33 -10.25 -7.47
N ILE A 509 5.08 -11.07 -8.49
CA ILE A 509 4.28 -12.29 -8.39
C ILE A 509 5.06 -13.46 -9.02
N GLY A 510 5.47 -14.41 -8.17
CA GLY A 510 6.33 -15.55 -8.52
C GLY A 510 7.84 -15.22 -8.62
N VAL A 511 8.24 -13.98 -8.34
CA VAL A 511 9.66 -13.56 -8.20
C VAL A 511 10.00 -13.18 -6.76
N ASP A 512 11.29 -13.05 -6.45
CA ASP A 512 11.77 -12.59 -5.15
C ASP A 512 11.64 -11.07 -5.02
N ILE A 513 12.00 -10.52 -3.85
CA ILE A 513 12.02 -9.08 -3.58
C ILE A 513 12.92 -8.28 -4.54
N THR A 514 13.92 -8.92 -5.17
CA THR A 514 14.75 -8.27 -6.19
C THR A 514 14.06 -8.15 -7.54
N GLY A 515 12.94 -8.87 -7.73
CA GLY A 515 12.26 -9.02 -9.00
C GLY A 515 12.97 -9.96 -9.96
N SER A 516 13.89 -10.81 -9.48
CA SER A 516 14.79 -11.63 -10.32
C SER A 516 14.98 -13.08 -9.86
N GLY A 517 14.26 -13.52 -8.84
CA GLY A 517 14.25 -14.92 -8.37
C GLY A 517 13.72 -15.92 -9.41
N THR A 518 13.85 -17.23 -9.14
CA THR A 518 13.55 -18.31 -10.10
C THR A 518 12.41 -19.24 -9.64
N ARG A 519 11.72 -19.94 -10.55
CA ARG A 519 10.66 -20.94 -10.23
C ARG A 519 11.07 -21.93 -9.15
N ALA A 520 12.29 -22.44 -9.21
CA ALA A 520 12.82 -23.39 -8.23
C ALA A 520 13.02 -22.80 -6.82
N SER A 521 13.30 -21.50 -6.70
CA SER A 521 13.55 -20.83 -5.42
C SER A 521 12.30 -20.18 -4.82
N ILE A 522 11.44 -19.59 -5.66
CA ILE A 522 10.45 -18.59 -5.20
C ILE A 522 9.15 -18.52 -6.05
N GLY A 523 9.03 -19.27 -7.16
CA GLY A 523 7.78 -19.23 -7.96
C GLY A 523 6.58 -19.79 -7.20
N ASN A 524 5.38 -19.25 -7.46
CA ASN A 524 4.14 -19.96 -7.11
C ASN A 524 4.08 -21.25 -7.94
N VAL A 525 3.50 -22.32 -7.39
CA VAL A 525 3.47 -23.62 -8.08
C VAL A 525 2.50 -23.58 -9.25
N ASP A 526 1.30 -23.06 -9.04
CA ASP A 526 0.30 -22.82 -10.09
C ASP A 526 0.41 -21.37 -10.63
N ASP A 527 -0.70 -20.78 -11.08
CA ASP A 527 -0.72 -19.53 -11.83
C ASP A 527 -0.33 -18.24 -11.07
N GLY A 528 0.03 -17.19 -11.82
CA GLY A 528 0.37 -15.89 -11.23
C GLY A 528 -0.85 -15.13 -10.74
N VAL A 529 -1.82 -14.88 -11.64
CA VAL A 529 -3.10 -14.25 -11.32
C VAL A 529 -4.23 -14.93 -12.10
N GLN A 530 -5.20 -15.53 -11.42
CA GLN A 530 -6.36 -16.20 -12.01
C GLN A 530 -7.65 -15.43 -11.72
N ILE A 531 -8.50 -15.28 -12.74
CA ILE A 531 -9.77 -14.55 -12.66
C ILE A 531 -10.87 -15.41 -13.32
N GLU A 532 -11.90 -15.80 -12.56
CA GLU A 532 -12.87 -16.80 -13.05
C GLU A 532 -14.27 -16.74 -12.38
N LYS A 533 -15.12 -17.73 -12.67
CA LYS A 533 -16.50 -17.90 -12.16
C LYS A 533 -17.40 -16.65 -12.22
N GLY A 534 -17.14 -15.72 -13.15
CA GLY A 534 -17.91 -14.50 -13.35
C GLY A 534 -17.25 -13.19 -12.88
N ALA A 535 -16.06 -13.23 -12.30
CA ALA A 535 -15.34 -12.04 -11.84
C ALA A 535 -15.01 -11.08 -13.02
N SER A 536 -15.43 -9.81 -12.91
CA SER A 536 -15.52 -8.90 -14.06
C SER A 536 -14.97 -7.49 -13.81
N TYR A 537 -14.61 -6.77 -14.87
CA TYR A 537 -14.10 -5.38 -14.81
C TYR A 537 -12.84 -5.15 -13.94
N ASN A 538 -12.12 -6.20 -13.55
CA ASN A 538 -10.91 -6.13 -12.74
C ASN A 538 -9.70 -5.69 -13.57
N ARG A 539 -8.70 -5.05 -12.93
CA ARG A 539 -7.52 -4.49 -13.60
C ARG A 539 -6.21 -5.06 -13.05
N ILE A 540 -5.38 -5.61 -13.94
CA ILE A 540 -4.01 -6.03 -13.68
C ILE A 540 -3.06 -5.04 -14.37
N GLY A 541 -2.35 -4.25 -13.58
CA GLY A 541 -1.36 -3.27 -14.04
C GLY A 541 -1.98 -1.95 -14.51
N GLY A 542 -1.18 -1.13 -15.20
CA GLY A 542 -1.59 0.21 -15.63
C GLY A 542 -0.65 0.83 -16.66
N THR A 543 -0.94 2.07 -17.06
CA THR A 543 -0.17 2.76 -18.11
C THR A 543 1.13 3.38 -17.61
N THR A 544 1.31 3.49 -16.29
CA THR A 544 2.54 4.01 -15.69
C THR A 544 3.50 2.88 -15.29
N ALA A 545 4.81 3.16 -15.33
CA ALA A 545 5.83 2.20 -14.86
C ALA A 545 5.77 1.92 -13.35
N ALA A 546 4.98 2.70 -12.59
CA ALA A 546 4.75 2.52 -11.16
C ALA A 546 3.65 1.48 -10.88
N GLU A 547 2.62 1.39 -11.74
CA GLU A 547 1.52 0.43 -11.61
C GLU A 547 1.86 -0.96 -12.13
N ARG A 548 2.99 -1.13 -12.82
CA ARG A 548 3.44 -2.38 -13.43
C ARG A 548 3.61 -3.50 -12.41
N ASN A 549 2.94 -4.63 -12.64
CA ASN A 549 3.30 -5.89 -11.99
C ASN A 549 4.41 -6.63 -12.76
N VAL A 550 5.14 -7.48 -12.06
CA VAL A 550 6.08 -8.47 -12.61
C VAL A 550 5.51 -9.85 -12.30
N ILE A 551 5.11 -10.60 -13.32
CA ILE A 551 4.32 -11.84 -13.19
C ILE A 551 5.05 -12.98 -13.91
N SER A 552 5.86 -13.74 -13.17
CA SER A 552 6.92 -14.56 -13.74
C SER A 552 7.24 -15.78 -12.86
N ASN A 553 7.76 -16.85 -13.47
CA ASN A 553 8.00 -18.16 -12.84
C ASN A 553 6.75 -18.92 -12.29
N ASN A 554 5.53 -18.55 -12.68
CA ASN A 554 4.30 -19.28 -12.32
C ASN A 554 4.06 -20.44 -13.32
N ASP A 555 2.92 -21.15 -13.30
CA ASP A 555 2.62 -22.15 -14.37
C ASP A 555 2.17 -21.44 -15.66
N ASP A 556 0.95 -20.90 -15.74
CA ASP A 556 0.58 -19.80 -16.64
C ASP A 556 0.71 -18.44 -15.89
N GLY A 557 0.98 -17.35 -16.60
CA GLY A 557 1.23 -16.03 -15.99
C GLY A 557 -0.04 -15.34 -15.47
N VAL A 558 -1.04 -15.17 -16.34
CA VAL A 558 -2.36 -14.62 -16.01
C VAL A 558 -3.43 -15.46 -16.70
N VAL A 559 -4.51 -15.82 -15.99
CA VAL A 559 -5.55 -16.72 -16.52
C VAL A 559 -6.95 -16.14 -16.37
N PHE A 560 -7.76 -16.34 -17.42
CA PHE A 560 -9.19 -16.03 -17.44
C PHE A 560 -10.01 -17.28 -17.81
N ALA A 561 -10.93 -17.68 -16.94
CA ALA A 561 -11.74 -18.89 -17.10
C ALA A 561 -13.23 -18.68 -16.78
N ASP A 562 -14.06 -19.64 -17.15
CA ASP A 562 -15.52 -19.71 -16.96
C ASP A 562 -16.39 -18.64 -17.67
N PRO A 563 -17.66 -18.97 -18.01
CA PRO A 563 -18.58 -18.04 -18.63
C PRO A 563 -18.97 -16.88 -17.72
N GLY A 564 -18.99 -15.68 -18.31
CA GLY A 564 -19.37 -14.45 -17.60
C GLY A 564 -18.21 -13.75 -16.90
N THR A 565 -17.01 -14.33 -16.89
CA THR A 565 -15.74 -13.66 -16.57
C THR A 565 -15.41 -12.71 -17.73
N GLN A 566 -15.57 -11.39 -17.53
CA GLN A 566 -15.60 -10.45 -18.65
C GLN A 566 -15.15 -9.01 -18.36
N TYR A 567 -14.77 -8.29 -19.42
CA TYR A 567 -14.32 -6.88 -19.38
C TYR A 567 -13.11 -6.60 -18.47
N ASN A 568 -12.39 -7.65 -18.05
CA ASN A 568 -11.15 -7.50 -17.29
C ASN A 568 -10.01 -6.97 -18.18
N LEU A 569 -9.03 -6.30 -17.56
CA LEU A 569 -8.02 -5.48 -18.25
C LEU A 569 -6.60 -5.80 -17.76
N VAL A 570 -5.68 -6.12 -18.67
CA VAL A 570 -4.26 -6.42 -18.36
C VAL A 570 -3.36 -5.42 -19.08
N GLN A 571 -2.72 -4.47 -18.38
CA GLN A 571 -1.93 -3.39 -19.01
C GLN A 571 -0.56 -3.12 -18.38
N GLY A 572 0.43 -2.86 -19.22
CA GLY A 572 1.77 -2.36 -18.84
C GLY A 572 2.63 -3.30 -17.98
N ASN A 573 2.19 -4.54 -17.77
CA ASN A 573 2.88 -5.55 -16.95
C ASN A 573 4.12 -6.11 -17.66
N TYR A 574 5.02 -6.70 -16.87
CA TYR A 574 6.09 -7.57 -17.36
C TYR A 574 5.74 -9.02 -17.01
N ILE A 575 5.64 -9.88 -18.02
CA ILE A 575 5.19 -11.27 -17.90
C ILE A 575 6.27 -12.19 -18.48
N GLY A 576 6.75 -13.15 -17.68
CA GLY A 576 7.87 -14.04 -18.01
C GLY A 576 9.27 -13.38 -18.02
N THR A 577 9.40 -12.19 -17.45
CA THR A 577 10.64 -11.41 -17.36
C THR A 577 10.91 -10.90 -15.94
N ASP A 578 12.16 -10.60 -15.63
CA ASP A 578 12.53 -9.90 -14.40
C ASP A 578 11.97 -8.46 -14.33
N ALA A 579 12.12 -7.80 -13.18
CA ALA A 579 11.69 -6.42 -12.98
C ALA A 579 12.36 -5.37 -13.91
N THR A 580 13.47 -5.69 -14.59
CA THR A 580 14.03 -4.83 -15.65
C THR A 580 13.41 -5.06 -17.03
N GLY A 581 12.73 -6.19 -17.25
CA GLY A 581 12.18 -6.60 -18.55
C GLY A 581 13.25 -7.14 -19.51
N THR A 582 14.36 -7.69 -19.00
CA THR A 582 15.52 -8.08 -19.82
C THR A 582 16.10 -9.47 -19.53
N LEU A 583 15.69 -10.10 -18.44
CA LEU A 583 16.17 -11.41 -18.02
C LEU A 583 15.01 -12.41 -17.99
N ASP A 584 15.16 -13.49 -18.76
CA ASP A 584 14.28 -14.66 -18.79
C ASP A 584 13.87 -15.12 -17.38
N ARG A 585 12.57 -15.05 -17.11
CA ARG A 585 11.87 -15.64 -15.96
C ARG A 585 10.54 -16.22 -16.40
N GLY A 586 10.55 -16.94 -17.53
CA GLY A 586 9.36 -17.53 -18.15
C GLY A 586 8.43 -18.23 -17.14
N ASN A 587 7.13 -18.06 -17.33
CA ASN A 587 6.16 -18.97 -16.70
C ASN A 587 6.29 -20.34 -17.39
N ALA A 588 6.04 -21.43 -16.66
CA ALA A 588 6.34 -22.78 -17.13
C ALA A 588 5.43 -23.30 -18.25
N ARG A 589 4.43 -22.51 -18.63
CA ARG A 589 3.56 -22.64 -19.80
C ARG A 589 3.43 -21.28 -20.47
N ARG A 590 2.33 -20.54 -20.30
CA ARG A 590 1.99 -19.33 -21.07
C ARG A 590 2.27 -18.03 -20.34
N GLY A 591 2.36 -16.95 -21.10
CA GLY A 591 2.25 -15.60 -20.56
C GLY A 591 0.83 -15.30 -20.06
N ILE A 592 -0.18 -15.55 -20.90
CA ILE A 592 -1.60 -15.39 -20.58
C ILE A 592 -2.40 -16.56 -21.18
N ASP A 593 -3.37 -17.12 -20.45
CA ASP A 593 -4.34 -18.11 -20.95
C ASP A 593 -5.79 -17.59 -20.80
N ILE A 594 -6.65 -17.91 -21.77
CA ILE A 594 -8.09 -17.58 -21.77
C ILE A 594 -8.89 -18.79 -22.28
N TYR A 595 -9.80 -19.33 -21.47
CA TYR A 595 -10.56 -20.54 -21.81
C TYR A 595 -11.98 -20.59 -21.22
N ASP A 596 -12.75 -21.63 -21.59
CA ASP A 596 -14.10 -21.97 -21.12
C ASP A 596 -15.08 -20.78 -21.00
N GLY A 597 -15.09 -19.91 -22.02
CA GLY A 597 -16.12 -18.87 -22.20
C GLY A 597 -15.83 -17.51 -21.54
N ALA A 598 -14.62 -17.31 -21.00
CA ALA A 598 -14.16 -15.98 -20.62
C ALA A 598 -14.11 -15.05 -21.86
N SER A 599 -14.62 -13.82 -21.75
CA SER A 599 -14.94 -13.00 -22.92
C SER A 599 -14.73 -11.50 -22.73
N ASN A 600 -14.60 -10.74 -23.82
CA ASN A 600 -14.42 -9.28 -23.82
C ASN A 600 -13.20 -8.78 -22.99
N ILE A 601 -12.20 -9.64 -22.78
CA ILE A 601 -10.97 -9.34 -22.04
C ILE A 601 -10.07 -8.43 -22.89
N THR A 602 -9.44 -7.41 -22.29
CA THR A 602 -8.49 -6.54 -23.00
C THR A 602 -7.07 -6.75 -22.48
N ILE A 603 -6.16 -7.20 -23.34
CA ILE A 603 -4.74 -7.37 -23.04
C ILE A 603 -3.97 -6.26 -23.74
N GLY A 604 -3.51 -5.27 -22.98
CA GLY A 604 -2.75 -4.13 -23.47
C GLY A 604 -3.64 -2.93 -23.79
N GLY A 605 -3.20 -2.05 -24.70
CA GLY A 605 -3.99 -0.88 -25.10
C GLY A 605 -3.30 0.03 -26.11
N THR A 606 -4.00 1.08 -26.51
CA THR A 606 -3.51 2.09 -27.47
C THR A 606 -2.86 3.31 -26.81
N ALA A 607 -2.98 3.46 -25.49
CA ALA A 607 -2.30 4.50 -24.73
C ALA A 607 -0.81 4.15 -24.54
N ALA A 608 0.05 5.17 -24.48
CA ALA A 608 1.47 4.96 -24.19
C ALA A 608 1.64 4.27 -22.83
N GLY A 609 2.44 3.20 -22.80
CA GLY A 609 2.65 2.37 -21.60
C GLY A 609 1.55 1.32 -21.32
N ALA A 610 0.46 1.28 -22.09
CA ALA A 610 -0.59 0.27 -21.90
C ALA A 610 -0.19 -1.14 -22.34
N GLY A 611 0.69 -1.27 -23.34
CA GLY A 611 1.18 -2.57 -23.82
C GLY A 611 2.04 -3.29 -22.78
N ASN A 612 1.76 -4.58 -22.57
CA ASN A 612 2.56 -5.46 -21.71
C ASN A 612 3.85 -5.91 -22.44
N ILE A 613 4.86 -6.36 -21.69
CA ILE A 613 5.91 -7.26 -22.18
C ILE A 613 5.50 -8.68 -21.81
N ILE A 614 5.50 -9.59 -22.79
CA ILE A 614 5.12 -11.00 -22.62
C ILE A 614 6.16 -11.86 -23.32
N ALA A 615 7.12 -12.41 -22.57
CA ALA A 615 8.30 -13.04 -23.15
C ALA A 615 8.81 -14.26 -22.36
N HIS A 616 9.59 -15.10 -23.04
CA HIS A 616 10.29 -16.27 -22.47
C HIS A 616 9.40 -17.37 -21.87
N ASN A 617 8.08 -17.33 -22.09
CA ASN A 617 7.17 -18.36 -21.59
C ASN A 617 7.38 -19.66 -22.39
N VAL A 618 7.29 -20.81 -21.71
CA VAL A 618 7.69 -22.11 -22.29
C VAL A 618 6.78 -22.57 -23.44
N ASN A 619 5.52 -22.16 -23.40
CA ASN A 619 4.53 -22.30 -24.45
C ASN A 619 4.19 -20.90 -24.99
N ASP A 620 2.91 -20.53 -25.00
CA ASP A 620 2.37 -19.43 -25.81
C ASP A 620 2.48 -18.09 -25.06
N GLY A 621 2.75 -16.99 -25.76
CA GLY A 621 2.68 -15.65 -25.18
C GLY A 621 1.27 -15.34 -24.69
N ILE A 622 0.27 -15.53 -25.57
CA ILE A 622 -1.16 -15.47 -25.25
C ILE A 622 -1.87 -16.64 -25.92
N GLY A 623 -2.32 -17.63 -25.15
CA GLY A 623 -3.15 -18.73 -25.65
C GLY A 623 -4.64 -18.47 -25.42
N ILE A 624 -5.49 -18.78 -26.41
CA ILE A 624 -6.95 -18.71 -26.28
C ILE A 624 -7.56 -20.04 -26.75
N SER A 625 -8.30 -20.71 -25.86
CA SER A 625 -8.85 -22.05 -26.10
C SER A 625 -10.27 -22.03 -26.70
N PRO A 626 -10.67 -23.10 -27.42
CA PRO A 626 -12.08 -23.42 -27.67
C PRO A 626 -12.75 -23.83 -26.36
N ASP A 627 -14.06 -23.69 -26.26
CA ASP A 627 -14.81 -24.32 -25.19
C ASP A 627 -14.89 -25.85 -25.40
N ASN A 628 -14.33 -26.61 -24.46
CA ASN A 628 -14.36 -28.08 -24.52
C ASN A 628 -15.62 -28.68 -23.86
N ASN A 629 -16.47 -27.85 -23.24
CA ASN A 629 -17.47 -28.26 -22.23
C ASN A 629 -18.90 -27.77 -22.53
N SER A 630 -19.19 -27.27 -23.74
CA SER A 630 -20.50 -26.77 -24.19
C SER A 630 -20.98 -25.49 -23.46
N THR A 631 -20.04 -24.68 -22.98
CA THR A 631 -20.26 -23.38 -22.34
C THR A 631 -20.22 -22.18 -23.30
N GLY A 632 -19.61 -22.33 -24.49
CA GLY A 632 -19.43 -21.29 -25.51
C GLY A 632 -18.03 -20.67 -25.53
N ASP A 633 -17.54 -20.32 -26.72
CA ASP A 633 -16.12 -20.01 -26.97
C ASP A 633 -15.65 -18.64 -26.44
N SER A 634 -14.38 -18.60 -26.04
CA SER A 634 -13.68 -17.41 -25.55
C SER A 634 -13.56 -16.35 -26.65
N THR A 635 -14.32 -15.26 -26.55
CA THR A 635 -14.56 -14.34 -27.67
C THR A 635 -14.55 -12.87 -27.26
N GLY A 636 -14.26 -11.98 -28.23
CA GLY A 636 -14.13 -10.54 -28.01
C GLY A 636 -12.82 -10.14 -27.33
N ILE A 637 -11.80 -11.00 -27.38
CA ILE A 637 -10.52 -10.78 -26.71
C ILE A 637 -9.70 -9.75 -27.50
N ALA A 638 -9.46 -8.59 -26.90
CA ALA A 638 -8.75 -7.47 -27.49
C ALA A 638 -7.29 -7.42 -27.03
N ILE A 639 -6.42 -8.14 -27.74
CA ILE A 639 -4.96 -8.00 -27.61
C ILE A 639 -4.58 -6.68 -28.30
N LEU A 640 -3.84 -5.76 -27.67
CA LEU A 640 -3.52 -4.42 -28.17
C LEU A 640 -2.10 -3.95 -27.78
N GLY A 641 -1.18 -3.71 -28.72
CA GLY A 641 0.07 -2.99 -28.45
C GLY A 641 1.11 -3.69 -27.58
N ASN A 642 0.94 -4.97 -27.26
CA ASN A 642 1.88 -5.75 -26.45
C ASN A 642 3.15 -6.11 -27.22
N SER A 643 4.29 -5.98 -26.54
CA SER A 643 5.58 -6.55 -26.93
C SER A 643 5.56 -8.04 -26.57
N ILE A 644 5.69 -8.90 -27.57
CA ILE A 644 5.61 -10.36 -27.42
C ILE A 644 6.80 -10.96 -28.18
N TYR A 645 7.69 -11.69 -27.51
CA TYR A 645 8.92 -12.26 -28.09
C TYR A 645 9.55 -13.37 -27.24
N ASP A 646 10.35 -14.24 -27.87
CA ASP A 646 11.04 -15.39 -27.27
C ASP A 646 10.10 -16.38 -26.53
N ASN A 647 8.83 -16.48 -26.93
CA ASN A 647 7.92 -17.56 -26.49
C ASN A 647 7.97 -18.74 -27.49
N ALA A 648 7.18 -19.80 -27.30
CA ALA A 648 7.05 -20.87 -28.31
C ALA A 648 6.18 -20.44 -29.51
N VAL A 649 5.06 -19.74 -29.22
CA VAL A 649 4.14 -19.11 -30.18
C VAL A 649 3.72 -17.77 -29.56
N GLY A 650 3.62 -16.69 -30.33
CA GLY A 650 3.29 -15.38 -29.77
C GLY A 650 1.83 -15.25 -29.31
N ILE A 651 0.90 -15.68 -30.16
CA ILE A 651 -0.54 -15.70 -29.92
C ILE A 651 -1.08 -16.99 -30.56
N ASP A 652 -1.84 -17.79 -29.84
CA ASP A 652 -2.45 -19.03 -30.35
C ASP A 652 -3.99 -18.96 -30.17
N LEU A 653 -4.73 -19.24 -31.24
CA LEU A 653 -6.19 -19.41 -31.25
C LEU A 653 -6.52 -20.89 -31.52
N ASP A 654 -7.13 -21.55 -30.53
CA ASP A 654 -7.46 -22.98 -30.42
C ASP A 654 -6.42 -23.90 -29.75
N LYS A 655 -5.19 -23.43 -29.50
CA LYS A 655 -4.07 -24.20 -28.90
C LYS A 655 -3.60 -25.33 -29.82
N ASP A 656 -3.43 -25.02 -31.11
CA ASP A 656 -2.96 -25.94 -32.15
C ASP A 656 -1.63 -25.51 -32.83
N ASP A 657 -0.79 -24.78 -32.08
CA ASP A 657 0.42 -24.09 -32.50
C ASP A 657 0.10 -22.92 -33.45
N VAL A 658 -0.17 -23.23 -34.72
CA VAL A 658 -0.27 -22.28 -35.83
C VAL A 658 -1.70 -22.30 -36.38
N SER A 659 -2.57 -21.44 -35.85
CA SER A 659 -3.97 -21.30 -36.26
C SER A 659 -4.07 -20.99 -37.77
N PRO A 660 -4.42 -21.93 -38.67
CA PRO A 660 -4.13 -21.76 -40.09
C PRO A 660 -5.10 -20.82 -40.82
N ASN A 661 -4.55 -19.91 -41.64
CA ASN A 661 -5.35 -19.02 -42.48
C ASN A 661 -6.30 -19.78 -43.44
N ASP A 662 -7.58 -19.43 -43.32
CA ASP A 662 -8.77 -20.05 -43.91
C ASP A 662 -9.23 -19.36 -45.24
N GLY A 663 -10.30 -19.88 -45.87
CA GLY A 663 -10.97 -19.29 -47.04
C GLY A 663 -12.44 -18.85 -46.85
N ALA A 664 -13.03 -18.97 -45.66
CA ALA A 664 -14.38 -18.53 -45.30
C ALA A 664 -14.45 -17.03 -45.00
N GLY A 665 -13.40 -16.48 -44.37
CA GLY A 665 -13.32 -15.06 -43.99
C GLY A 665 -14.04 -14.76 -42.68
N ASP A 666 -13.61 -15.47 -41.61
CA ASP A 666 -14.09 -15.37 -40.21
C ASP A 666 -15.61 -15.53 -40.01
N ALA A 667 -16.18 -16.54 -40.66
CA ALA A 667 -17.55 -17.00 -40.39
C ALA A 667 -17.60 -18.20 -39.42
N ASP A 668 -16.51 -18.40 -38.66
CA ASP A 668 -16.17 -19.63 -37.96
C ASP A 668 -16.56 -19.59 -36.47
N PHE A 669 -16.60 -20.77 -35.84
CA PHE A 669 -17.05 -20.96 -34.46
C PHE A 669 -15.90 -21.54 -33.62
N SER A 670 -15.11 -20.67 -33.00
CA SER A 670 -14.16 -21.01 -31.93
C SER A 670 -13.60 -19.73 -31.26
N ALA A 671 -12.47 -19.85 -30.56
CA ALA A 671 -11.69 -18.75 -29.98
C ALA A 671 -11.56 -17.55 -30.94
N ASN A 672 -12.09 -16.40 -30.54
CA ASN A 672 -12.11 -15.17 -31.36
C ASN A 672 -12.55 -15.37 -32.84
N ALA A 673 -13.43 -16.35 -33.10
CA ALA A 673 -13.90 -16.76 -34.43
C ALA A 673 -12.79 -17.17 -35.42
N LEU A 674 -11.67 -17.74 -34.92
CA LEU A 674 -10.50 -18.15 -35.72
C LEU A 674 -10.04 -17.07 -36.70
N GLN A 675 -9.97 -15.83 -36.22
CA GLN A 675 -9.72 -14.66 -37.04
C GLN A 675 -8.40 -14.76 -37.83
N ASN A 676 -8.54 -15.04 -39.13
CA ASN A 676 -7.48 -15.03 -40.13
C ASN A 676 -6.50 -13.85 -39.96
N PHE A 677 -5.21 -14.13 -40.01
CA PHE A 677 -4.14 -13.16 -39.83
C PHE A 677 -3.68 -12.49 -41.14
N PRO A 678 -3.20 -11.24 -41.10
CA PRO A 678 -2.65 -10.54 -42.26
C PRO A 678 -1.36 -11.17 -42.79
N VAL A 679 -1.33 -11.51 -44.08
CA VAL A 679 -0.16 -12.07 -44.78
C VAL A 679 0.69 -10.93 -45.38
N LEU A 680 1.98 -10.87 -45.05
CA LEU A 680 2.89 -9.76 -45.40
C LEU A 680 3.80 -10.07 -46.61
N THR A 681 3.24 -9.90 -47.81
CA THR A 681 3.94 -10.14 -49.09
C THR A 681 5.16 -9.25 -49.36
N LEU A 682 5.27 -8.11 -48.67
CA LEU A 682 6.45 -7.25 -48.67
C LEU A 682 6.54 -6.52 -47.33
N ALA A 683 7.73 -6.50 -46.73
CA ALA A 683 8.09 -5.55 -45.69
C ALA A 683 9.53 -5.07 -45.92
N ALA A 684 9.71 -3.80 -46.31
CA ALA A 684 11.01 -3.27 -46.74
C ALA A 684 11.26 -1.83 -46.26
N THR A 685 12.39 -1.61 -45.59
CA THR A 685 12.84 -0.26 -45.19
C THR A 685 13.94 0.30 -46.09
N ASN A 686 13.90 1.60 -46.33
CA ASN A 686 15.01 2.36 -46.93
C ASN A 686 15.86 3.12 -45.89
N GLY A 687 15.55 2.98 -44.60
CA GLY A 687 16.18 3.71 -43.49
C GLY A 687 15.56 5.06 -43.15
N THR A 688 14.53 5.48 -43.89
CA THR A 688 13.72 6.70 -43.63
C THR A 688 12.21 6.50 -43.83
N GLN A 689 11.82 5.46 -44.55
CA GLN A 689 10.45 5.00 -44.75
C GLN A 689 10.44 3.46 -44.77
N ILE A 690 9.33 2.89 -44.32
CA ILE A 690 9.01 1.47 -44.46
C ILE A 690 7.87 1.35 -45.47
N ALA A 691 7.99 0.40 -46.40
CA ALA A 691 6.92 0.00 -47.31
C ALA A 691 6.47 -1.41 -46.90
N ILE A 692 5.16 -1.57 -46.68
CA ILE A 692 4.53 -2.86 -46.41
C ILE A 692 3.43 -3.10 -47.46
N GLU A 693 3.36 -4.31 -48.00
CA GLU A 693 2.28 -4.77 -48.89
C GLU A 693 1.81 -6.16 -48.42
N GLY A 694 0.51 -6.40 -48.36
CA GLY A 694 -0.06 -7.62 -47.81
C GLY A 694 -1.57 -7.73 -47.98
N SER A 695 -2.17 -8.75 -47.38
CA SER A 695 -3.61 -9.03 -47.46
C SER A 695 -4.18 -9.63 -46.17
N LEU A 696 -5.38 -9.19 -45.78
CA LEU A 696 -6.20 -9.77 -44.72
C LEU A 696 -7.48 -10.35 -45.35
N THR A 697 -7.84 -11.59 -44.98
CA THR A 697 -9.05 -12.29 -45.46
C THR A 697 -10.07 -12.34 -44.33
N SER A 698 -10.97 -11.35 -44.29
CA SER A 698 -11.80 -11.11 -43.10
C SER A 698 -13.18 -10.53 -43.40
N ALA A 699 -14.13 -10.57 -42.45
CA ALA A 699 -15.53 -10.23 -42.68
C ALA A 699 -15.77 -8.87 -43.37
N LEU A 700 -16.70 -8.91 -44.33
CA LEU A 700 -16.96 -7.79 -45.21
C LEU A 700 -17.72 -6.66 -44.49
N ASN A 701 -17.27 -5.42 -44.71
CA ASN A 701 -17.80 -4.16 -44.17
C ASN A 701 -17.52 -3.91 -42.67
N SER A 702 -16.71 -4.75 -42.03
CA SER A 702 -16.13 -4.50 -40.71
C SER A 702 -15.04 -3.42 -40.76
N THR A 703 -14.63 -2.91 -39.58
CA THR A 703 -13.51 -1.97 -39.43
C THR A 703 -12.37 -2.68 -38.70
N TYR A 704 -11.17 -2.62 -39.25
CA TYR A 704 -10.02 -3.39 -38.77
C TYR A 704 -8.79 -2.52 -38.48
N ARG A 705 -7.91 -3.16 -37.71
CA ARG A 705 -6.64 -2.69 -37.18
C ARG A 705 -5.64 -3.83 -37.69
N ILE A 706 -4.47 -3.57 -38.34
CA ILE A 706 -3.43 -4.54 -38.88
C ILE A 706 -1.95 -4.01 -38.66
N GLU A 707 -1.07 -4.50 -37.70
CA GLU A 707 -0.17 -3.84 -36.56
C GLU A 707 2.03 -1.79 -36.94
N PHE A 708 3.38 -1.85 -37.27
CA PHE A 708 4.29 -2.72 -38.07
C PHE A 708 5.45 -3.34 -37.26
N PHE A 709 5.15 -4.13 -36.20
CA PHE A 709 6.15 -4.67 -35.24
C PHE A 709 7.47 -5.11 -35.91
N SER A 710 8.59 -4.61 -35.40
CA SER A 710 9.92 -5.07 -35.80
C SER A 710 10.53 -5.95 -34.72
N SER A 711 11.02 -7.11 -35.13
CA SER A 711 11.82 -8.00 -34.29
C SER A 711 13.29 -7.96 -34.73
N THR A 712 14.21 -8.03 -33.78
CA THR A 712 15.66 -7.85 -34.00
C THR A 712 16.31 -9.02 -34.71
N VAL A 713 15.70 -10.20 -34.60
CA VAL A 713 15.97 -11.43 -35.33
C VAL A 713 14.66 -11.87 -36.01
N GLY A 714 14.78 -12.51 -37.17
CA GLY A 714 13.66 -13.12 -37.87
C GLY A 714 13.53 -14.61 -37.52
N ASP A 715 12.30 -15.12 -37.48
CA ASP A 715 12.04 -16.53 -37.16
C ASP A 715 12.10 -17.42 -38.41
N GLY A 716 12.81 -18.53 -38.30
CA GLY A 716 12.94 -19.55 -39.33
C GLY A 716 11.66 -20.33 -39.63
N SER A 717 10.62 -20.19 -38.79
CA SER A 717 9.25 -20.66 -39.06
C SER A 717 8.61 -19.95 -40.26
N GLY A 718 8.90 -18.66 -40.45
CA GLY A 718 8.11 -17.74 -41.30
C GLY A 718 6.93 -17.09 -40.58
N TYR A 719 6.88 -17.20 -39.25
CA TYR A 719 5.72 -16.91 -38.40
C TYR A 719 6.16 -16.17 -37.13
N GLY A 720 6.71 -14.96 -37.29
CA GLY A 720 7.41 -14.26 -36.22
C GLY A 720 6.50 -13.58 -35.20
N GLU A 721 6.97 -13.53 -33.95
CA GLU A 721 6.39 -12.70 -32.88
C GLU A 721 6.71 -11.20 -33.06
N GLY A 722 6.07 -10.33 -32.26
CA GLY A 722 6.18 -8.88 -32.37
C GLY A 722 6.90 -8.20 -31.21
N GLU A 723 8.23 -8.07 -31.32
CA GLU A 723 9.11 -7.52 -30.27
C GLU A 723 8.86 -6.01 -30.03
N VAL A 724 9.00 -5.16 -31.06
CA VAL A 724 9.02 -3.69 -30.90
C VAL A 724 7.95 -3.00 -31.75
N TYR A 725 7.08 -2.21 -31.11
CA TYR A 725 6.07 -1.36 -31.75
C TYR A 725 6.70 -0.27 -32.63
N LEU A 726 6.10 0.07 -33.78
CA LEU A 726 6.61 1.07 -34.75
C LEU A 726 5.74 2.32 -34.89
#